data_AF-V9KAL1-F1
#
_entry.id   AF-V9KAL1-F1
#
_cell.length_a   1.000
_cell.length_b   1.000
_cell.length_c   1.000
_cell.angle_alpha   90.00
_cell.angle_beta   90.00
_cell.angle_gamma   90.00
#
_symmetry.space_group_name_H-M   'P 1'
#
loop_
_entity.id
_entity.type
_entity.pdbx_description
1 polymer ?
#
loop_
_entity_poly.entity_id
_entity_poly.type
_entity_poly.pdbx_seq_one_letter_code
_entity_poly.pdbx_strand_id
1 'polypeptide(L)'
;MATGMSWQQQQQHYSGAAASQPGAGGGQPASVSHWAAEYNQDLHLKMSKKIAQLTKVIYALNTKNDEHEVAIQTLKEAHEEEIQKILIETREKILQYKSKISEEVEVRKRIQSLEESLEQHEKVKQQALAEFGAYKQKVEEAQLRMETNHLQGVVVMSREIQEMKKTFEEKLQHFMQLEFQFKQHNEVTLEDLQTMHKLEIQELLRTHHNQYDTLNKEKGKLEQVHQAELDALNNKIEEFKLEKVKLVDEFEAKLRKAQAFYEHELEALKQSQKLSSESLLLWKQKDTELKIEFQTQEAALKKELGKLQMDLKIAQEEAHQLSSQCQQLQHALERSKSHMQILQKQLEESQQEASSALVKQNELEDELINSRDRIQQQCTDLLLKSSHIGTLQATQMNHESTIRELELEQYRLKEKISYLEEERNLLQNKNQTLDERQCQQRLALEKYLNEEKEMQQRNYEKEILNLQRNHKDETTTLKENSRKNVAELSQKHQVALDSLHETNEKEQKKMQSEMDQKLEKERLQLEEEKHQLRQQLENLREELTAKLNTANQEVCRLQDLVKKSEQGLGSAEGHISSLKDAQERLQKELDYSRAKLRETSDSLSSAQGELEHQRQEYEARLTTAKEEEKLQLKKFEQDLEQKWKATLRQQRENLREELGKQHSEETRSALAHLSHLKEQDINADKVIWQKKVEDLMNQISLLKQNLEMQLSESQASLQKLQCQFNHERQRLTQQLQEMQEEHKQRQMSVEDAHQIAIRKLEESKERELTEMEEGLYQQHMEELQSLKETHRLNIETLQKETRQQLQNLKTELEEEGVALLASVRSELNYQHAIAIDQLSQGQQQELAGARKELDWTIDLHRLKEEELLERISKLEEEAQRREHRIKELDEENLSVHENLNTLTKELEMKGKEVLKIRSEANQQIRAYEQDIHKKQEKELKDLEAARMREMQSMLTEFDKAQELLKEKISVSEHMLEEAEEKYRNREARPEDLQFINELKEMITERDQLMKKLMDDKKFYQLELVNRETNFNKVFNANPNVGVINPLAKQKKKNDKIASRFVSAPNLSAVESAGVGNGQQQNNRLEPIPNSPVHDVGFNSVKPLPQPIPPKETKRFLR
;
A
#
# COMPACT_ATOMS: atom_id res chain seq x y z
N MET A 1 -72.30 -84.62 -20.47
CA MET A 1 -71.27 -85.64 -20.77
C MET A 1 -71.27 -86.56 -19.54
N ALA A 2 -71.75 -87.81 -19.59
CA ALA A 2 -71.22 -88.98 -20.30
C ALA A 2 -70.05 -89.64 -19.53
N THR A 3 -69.97 -90.95 -19.28
CA THR A 3 -70.85 -92.10 -19.67
C THR A 3 -70.50 -93.39 -18.90
N GLY A 4 -71.43 -94.38 -18.88
CA GLY A 4 -71.15 -95.82 -18.66
C GLY A 4 -71.22 -96.28 -17.19
N MET A 5 -71.99 -97.28 -16.73
CA MET A 5 -72.46 -98.60 -17.26
C MET A 5 -71.42 -99.73 -17.34
N SER A 6 -71.63 -100.77 -16.51
CA SER A 6 -71.55 -102.18 -16.94
C SER A 6 -72.37 -103.08 -16.00
N TRP A 7 -72.78 -104.25 -16.50
CA TRP A 7 -73.54 -105.32 -15.82
C TRP A 7 -73.15 -106.67 -16.47
N GLN A 8 -73.45 -107.81 -15.82
CA GLN A 8 -73.15 -109.19 -16.29
C GLN A 8 -71.64 -109.53 -16.28
N GLN A 9 -71.15 -110.78 -16.17
CA GLN A 9 -71.73 -112.12 -15.92
C GLN A 9 -70.70 -112.91 -15.01
N GLN A 10 -70.60 -114.24 -14.79
CA GLN A 10 -71.15 -115.44 -15.41
C GLN A 10 -71.19 -116.67 -14.43
N GLN A 11 -72.20 -117.53 -14.59
CA GLN A 11 -72.31 -119.00 -14.35
C GLN A 11 -71.34 -119.84 -13.46
N GLN A 12 -71.96 -120.79 -12.71
CA GLN A 12 -71.56 -122.20 -12.47
C GLN A 12 -70.37 -122.53 -11.52
N HIS A 13 -70.24 -123.70 -10.87
CA HIS A 13 -71.04 -124.95 -10.84
C HIS A 13 -70.79 -125.79 -9.54
N TYR A 14 -71.79 -126.58 -9.08
CA TYR A 14 -71.72 -127.70 -8.07
C TYR A 14 -71.28 -127.34 -6.62
N SER A 15 -71.64 -128.08 -5.55
CA SER A 15 -72.61 -129.20 -5.31
C SER A 15 -73.16 -129.04 -3.89
N GLY A 16 -74.47 -129.17 -3.59
CA GLY A 16 -75.17 -130.43 -3.29
C GLY A 16 -75.05 -130.83 -1.79
N ALA A 17 -76.01 -131.42 -1.08
CA ALA A 17 -77.43 -131.77 -1.29
C ALA A 17 -78.03 -132.13 0.12
N ALA A 18 -79.32 -132.27 0.43
CA ALA A 18 -80.61 -132.07 -0.24
C ALA A 18 -81.64 -131.59 0.85
N ALA A 19 -82.68 -130.81 0.55
CA ALA A 19 -84.08 -131.22 0.28
C ALA A 19 -84.70 -132.21 1.31
N SER A 20 -85.99 -132.13 1.68
CA SER A 20 -87.18 -131.47 1.08
C SER A 20 -88.17 -131.05 2.19
N GLN A 21 -88.63 -129.79 2.27
CA GLN A 21 -89.82 -129.20 1.62
C GLN A 21 -91.21 -129.58 2.25
N PRO A 22 -92.26 -128.76 2.06
CA PRO A 22 -93.39 -128.65 3.03
C PRO A 22 -94.74 -129.15 2.50
N GLY A 23 -95.77 -129.16 3.36
CA GLY A 23 -97.17 -129.36 2.95
C GLY A 23 -98.18 -129.19 4.09
N ALA A 24 -99.28 -128.47 3.84
CA ALA A 24 -100.31 -128.13 4.82
C ALA A 24 -101.40 -129.21 5.02
N GLY A 25 -102.06 -129.18 6.19
CA GLY A 25 -103.53 -129.13 6.21
C GLY A 25 -104.35 -130.33 6.71
N GLY A 26 -104.78 -130.25 7.98
CA GLY A 26 -106.13 -130.69 8.43
C GLY A 26 -106.39 -132.18 8.73
N GLY A 27 -107.40 -132.45 9.57
CA GLY A 27 -108.03 -133.78 9.72
C GLY A 27 -108.18 -134.33 11.16
N GLN A 28 -109.43 -134.55 11.57
CA GLN A 28 -109.90 -135.35 12.73
C GLN A 28 -110.37 -136.75 12.24
N PRO A 29 -110.85 -137.71 13.08
CA PRO A 29 -110.55 -138.09 14.48
C PRO A 29 -110.50 -139.65 14.72
N ALA A 30 -110.62 -140.10 15.99
CA ALA A 30 -111.18 -141.41 16.45
C ALA A 30 -110.32 -142.71 16.28
N SER A 31 -110.48 -143.81 17.06
CA SER A 31 -111.07 -144.10 18.40
C SER A 31 -110.73 -145.58 18.84
N VAL A 32 -111.42 -146.17 19.85
CA VAL A 32 -111.42 -147.63 20.26
C VAL A 32 -110.18 -148.09 21.07
N SER A 33 -110.18 -148.92 22.16
CA SER A 33 -111.20 -149.63 23.00
C SER A 33 -110.69 -149.78 24.47
N HIS A 34 -111.53 -149.96 25.51
CA HIS A 34 -111.86 -151.23 26.23
C HIS A 34 -110.68 -152.22 26.46
N TRP A 35 -110.52 -152.86 27.63
CA TRP A 35 -111.46 -153.78 28.33
C TRP A 35 -111.43 -153.66 29.88
N ALA A 36 -112.34 -154.36 30.57
CA ALA A 36 -112.50 -154.35 32.03
C ALA A 36 -112.44 -155.75 32.68
N ALA A 37 -112.10 -155.79 33.97
CA ALA A 37 -112.30 -156.94 34.88
C ALA A 37 -112.38 -156.44 36.34
N GLU A 38 -113.29 -157.00 37.14
CA GLU A 38 -113.53 -156.56 38.54
C GLU A 38 -112.73 -157.38 39.55
N TYR A 39 -112.17 -156.72 40.58
CA TYR A 39 -112.25 -157.17 41.99
C TYR A 39 -111.73 -156.10 42.98
N ASN A 40 -112.21 -156.12 44.23
CA ASN A 40 -111.75 -155.32 45.39
C ASN A 40 -111.69 -153.78 45.23
N GLN A 41 -112.89 -153.18 45.22
CA GLN A 41 -113.14 -151.74 45.12
C GLN A 41 -112.46 -150.89 46.23
N ASP A 42 -112.28 -151.41 47.45
CA ASP A 42 -111.61 -150.71 48.56
C ASP A 42 -110.07 -150.62 48.39
N LEU A 43 -109.44 -151.66 47.80
CA LEU A 43 -108.03 -151.57 47.40
C LEU A 43 -107.87 -150.50 46.32
N HIS A 44 -108.78 -150.47 45.34
CA HIS A 44 -108.78 -149.48 44.28
C HIS A 44 -108.91 -148.05 44.82
N LEU A 45 -109.77 -147.82 45.82
CA LEU A 45 -109.95 -146.49 46.43
C LEU A 45 -108.73 -146.04 47.26
N LYS A 46 -108.04 -146.99 47.92
CA LYS A 46 -106.76 -146.73 48.62
C LYS A 46 -105.63 -146.47 47.63
N MET A 47 -105.55 -147.21 46.51
CA MET A 47 -104.62 -146.94 45.42
C MET A 47 -104.91 -145.58 44.79
N SER A 48 -106.16 -145.24 44.45
CA SER A 48 -106.54 -143.95 43.87
C SER A 48 -106.22 -142.78 44.80
N LYS A 49 -106.37 -142.91 46.13
CA LYS A 49 -105.89 -141.89 47.09
C LYS A 49 -104.38 -141.75 47.08
N LYS A 50 -103.62 -142.84 47.01
CA LYS A 50 -102.15 -142.82 46.96
C LYS A 50 -101.62 -142.28 45.63
N ILE A 51 -102.27 -142.63 44.51
CA ILE A 51 -102.04 -142.06 43.19
C ILE A 51 -102.34 -140.56 43.23
N ALA A 52 -103.50 -140.11 43.72
CA ALA A 52 -103.82 -138.68 43.81
C ALA A 52 -102.85 -137.89 44.72
N GLN A 53 -102.36 -138.49 45.82
CA GLN A 53 -101.28 -137.91 46.63
C GLN A 53 -99.97 -137.82 45.85
N LEU A 54 -99.56 -138.88 45.14
CA LEU A 54 -98.37 -138.88 44.28
C LEU A 54 -98.50 -137.87 43.14
N THR A 55 -99.64 -137.81 42.43
CA THR A 55 -99.92 -136.82 41.39
C THR A 55 -99.90 -135.40 41.95
N LYS A 56 -100.41 -135.14 43.17
CA LYS A 56 -100.31 -133.82 43.80
C LYS A 56 -98.87 -133.46 44.19
N VAL A 57 -98.07 -134.42 44.64
CA VAL A 57 -96.64 -134.22 44.95
C VAL A 57 -95.83 -134.03 43.67
N ILE A 58 -96.09 -134.81 42.61
CA ILE A 58 -95.47 -134.67 41.28
C ILE A 58 -95.86 -133.32 40.66
N TYR A 59 -97.13 -132.91 40.73
CA TYR A 59 -97.55 -131.59 40.25
C TYR A 59 -96.86 -130.47 41.03
N ALA A 60 -96.80 -130.55 42.36
CA ALA A 60 -96.10 -129.55 43.18
C ALA A 60 -94.57 -129.53 42.94
N LEU A 61 -93.95 -130.70 42.68
CA LEU A 61 -92.53 -130.80 42.32
C LEU A 61 -92.26 -130.26 40.91
N ASN A 62 -93.13 -130.57 39.94
CA ASN A 62 -93.03 -130.04 38.58
C ASN A 62 -93.27 -128.54 38.58
N THR A 63 -94.35 -128.01 39.16
CA THR A 63 -94.57 -126.55 39.26
C THR A 63 -93.37 -125.86 39.92
N LYS A 64 -92.79 -126.45 40.97
CA LYS A 64 -91.59 -125.89 41.60
C LYS A 64 -90.32 -126.04 40.72
N ASN A 65 -90.23 -127.07 39.90
CA ASN A 65 -89.16 -127.22 38.92
C ASN A 65 -89.31 -126.20 37.78
N ASP A 66 -90.54 -125.98 37.29
CA ASP A 66 -90.88 -124.97 36.29
C ASP A 66 -90.60 -123.56 36.84
N GLU A 67 -90.96 -123.28 38.10
CA GLU A 67 -90.57 -122.06 38.84
C GLU A 67 -89.04 -121.91 38.95
N HIS A 68 -88.31 -123.00 39.20
CA HIS A 68 -86.84 -123.00 39.24
C HIS A 68 -86.21 -122.81 37.86
N GLU A 69 -86.77 -123.39 36.79
CA GLU A 69 -86.32 -123.20 35.42
C GLU A 69 -86.56 -121.76 34.93
N VAL A 70 -87.73 -121.19 35.26
CA VAL A 70 -88.01 -119.76 35.03
C VAL A 70 -87.06 -118.87 35.82
N ALA A 71 -86.82 -119.14 37.11
CA ALA A 71 -85.88 -118.35 37.92
C ALA A 71 -84.42 -118.45 37.40
N ILE A 72 -84.01 -119.63 36.93
CA ILE A 72 -82.71 -119.83 36.26
C ILE A 72 -82.67 -119.08 34.93
N GLN A 73 -83.77 -119.03 34.18
CA GLN A 73 -83.85 -118.34 32.90
C GLN A 73 -83.78 -116.82 33.06
N THR A 74 -84.56 -116.23 33.98
CA THR A 74 -84.48 -114.79 34.29
C THR A 74 -83.10 -114.39 34.84
N LEU A 75 -82.42 -115.28 35.58
CA LEU A 75 -81.06 -115.03 36.06
C LEU A 75 -80.03 -115.06 34.92
N LYS A 76 -80.18 -115.95 33.92
CA LYS A 76 -79.35 -115.92 32.70
C LYS A 76 -79.58 -114.63 31.92
N GLU A 77 -80.83 -114.23 31.72
CA GLU A 77 -81.20 -113.04 30.97
C GLU A 77 -80.63 -111.78 31.65
N ALA A 78 -80.76 -111.65 32.96
CA ALA A 78 -80.15 -110.56 33.73
C ALA A 78 -78.61 -110.54 33.65
N HIS A 79 -77.94 -111.71 33.69
CA HIS A 79 -76.49 -111.77 33.48
C HIS A 79 -76.08 -111.48 32.03
N GLU A 80 -76.89 -111.84 31.05
CA GLU A 80 -76.63 -111.53 29.63
C GLU A 80 -76.80 -110.03 29.37
N GLU A 81 -77.81 -109.36 29.95
CA GLU A 81 -77.93 -107.90 29.97
C GLU A 81 -76.74 -107.22 30.67
N GLU A 82 -76.29 -107.73 31.82
CA GLU A 82 -75.11 -107.21 32.54
C GLU A 82 -73.84 -107.34 31.69
N ILE A 83 -73.63 -108.47 31.02
CA ILE A 83 -72.53 -108.69 30.08
C ILE A 83 -72.62 -107.71 28.90
N GLN A 84 -73.80 -107.52 28.29
CA GLN A 84 -73.98 -106.56 27.19
C GLN A 84 -73.68 -105.12 27.65
N LYS A 85 -74.12 -104.72 28.86
CA LYS A 85 -73.80 -103.42 29.43
C LYS A 85 -72.30 -103.22 29.65
N ILE A 86 -71.60 -104.22 30.19
CA ILE A 86 -70.14 -104.19 30.36
C ILE A 86 -69.43 -104.10 29.00
N LEU A 87 -69.92 -104.79 27.97
CA LEU A 87 -69.39 -104.71 26.60
C LEU A 87 -69.60 -103.32 25.97
N ILE A 88 -70.74 -102.66 26.23
CA ILE A 88 -71.00 -101.28 25.79
C ILE A 88 -70.07 -100.30 26.51
N GLU A 89 -70.03 -100.33 27.85
CA GLU A 89 -69.19 -99.43 28.65
C GLU A 89 -67.69 -99.58 28.32
N THR A 90 -67.21 -100.81 28.10
CA THR A 90 -65.81 -101.04 27.71
C THR A 90 -65.52 -100.56 26.30
N ARG A 91 -66.47 -100.73 25.36
CA ARG A 91 -66.37 -100.18 23.99
C ARG A 91 -66.34 -98.66 23.98
N GLU A 92 -67.15 -97.99 24.79
CA GLU A 92 -67.14 -96.54 24.97
C GLU A 92 -65.83 -96.04 25.58
N LYS A 93 -65.34 -96.68 26.65
CA LYS A 93 -64.04 -96.36 27.26
C LYS A 93 -62.90 -96.52 26.23
N ILE A 94 -62.91 -97.58 25.42
CA ILE A 94 -61.95 -97.78 24.32
C ILE A 94 -62.05 -96.68 23.25
N LEU A 95 -63.24 -96.22 22.90
CA LEU A 95 -63.42 -95.10 21.95
C LEU A 95 -62.91 -93.76 22.53
N GLN A 96 -63.18 -93.48 23.81
CA GLN A 96 -62.66 -92.29 24.50
C GLN A 96 -61.13 -92.29 24.58
N TYR A 97 -60.50 -93.44 24.88
CA TYR A 97 -59.04 -93.55 24.85
C TYR A 97 -58.49 -93.40 23.43
N LYS A 98 -59.16 -93.91 22.39
CA LYS A 98 -58.76 -93.69 20.99
C LYS A 98 -58.84 -92.22 20.59
N SER A 99 -59.88 -91.49 21.00
CA SER A 99 -59.99 -90.05 20.77
C SER A 99 -58.80 -89.31 21.39
N LYS A 100 -58.55 -89.53 22.69
CA LYS A 100 -57.44 -88.90 23.42
C LYS A 100 -56.07 -89.23 22.83
N ILE A 101 -55.86 -90.44 22.32
CA ILE A 101 -54.62 -90.82 21.61
C ILE A 101 -54.51 -90.08 20.27
N SER A 102 -55.60 -89.89 19.52
CA SER A 102 -55.61 -89.09 18.30
C SER A 102 -55.30 -87.61 18.58
N GLU A 103 -55.96 -87.03 19.58
CA GLU A 103 -55.73 -85.66 20.07
C GLU A 103 -54.26 -85.47 20.51
N GLU A 104 -53.69 -86.42 21.26
CA GLU A 104 -52.28 -86.37 21.69
C GLU A 104 -51.31 -86.46 20.49
N VAL A 105 -51.61 -87.27 19.48
CA VAL A 105 -50.82 -87.35 18.24
C VAL A 105 -50.90 -86.05 17.43
N GLU A 106 -52.05 -85.38 17.40
CA GLU A 106 -52.21 -84.07 16.75
C GLU A 106 -51.45 -82.96 17.50
N VAL A 107 -51.52 -82.94 18.83
CA VAL A 107 -50.73 -82.03 19.68
C VAL A 107 -49.23 -82.27 19.47
N ARG A 108 -48.76 -83.53 19.45
CA ARG A 108 -47.36 -83.88 19.18
C ARG A 108 -46.90 -83.40 17.80
N LYS A 109 -47.70 -83.60 16.75
CA LYS A 109 -47.42 -83.05 15.40
C LYS A 109 -47.38 -81.52 15.41
N ARG A 110 -48.27 -80.86 16.17
CA ARG A 110 -48.28 -79.40 16.25
C ARG A 110 -47.02 -78.87 16.94
N ILE A 111 -46.59 -79.50 18.04
CA ILE A 111 -45.32 -79.20 18.72
C ILE A 111 -44.15 -79.36 17.74
N GLN A 112 -44.04 -80.49 17.04
CA GLN A 112 -42.98 -80.70 16.04
C GLN A 112 -42.96 -79.61 14.95
N SER A 113 -44.13 -79.22 14.41
CA SER A 113 -44.21 -78.13 13.41
C SER A 113 -43.76 -76.76 13.97
N LEU A 114 -43.91 -76.54 15.28
CA LEU A 114 -43.47 -75.32 15.94
C LEU A 114 -41.96 -75.36 16.23
N GLU A 115 -41.45 -76.50 16.70
CA GLU A 115 -40.02 -76.77 16.90
C GLU A 115 -39.23 -76.60 15.59
N GLU A 116 -39.71 -77.18 14.48
CA GLU A 116 -39.13 -77.00 13.15
C GLU A 116 -39.14 -75.53 12.70
N SER A 117 -40.25 -74.81 12.92
CA SER A 117 -40.35 -73.38 12.56
C SER A 117 -39.44 -72.49 13.41
N LEU A 118 -39.22 -72.85 14.68
CA LEU A 118 -38.36 -72.12 15.60
C LEU A 118 -36.88 -72.39 15.28
N GLU A 119 -36.52 -73.63 14.94
CA GLU A 119 -35.17 -73.98 14.49
C GLU A 119 -34.83 -73.28 13.15
N GLN A 120 -35.80 -73.17 12.22
CA GLN A 120 -35.65 -72.36 11.01
C GLN A 120 -35.46 -70.87 11.31
N HIS A 121 -36.24 -70.30 12.23
CA HIS A 121 -36.09 -68.91 12.64
C HIS A 121 -34.74 -68.65 13.34
N GLU A 122 -34.27 -69.57 14.18
CA GLU A 122 -32.96 -69.50 14.84
C GLU A 122 -31.82 -69.56 13.79
N LYS A 123 -31.94 -70.41 12.76
CA LYS A 123 -30.99 -70.47 11.62
C LYS A 123 -30.97 -69.16 10.81
N VAL A 124 -32.13 -68.59 10.46
CA VAL A 124 -32.22 -67.30 9.75
C VAL A 124 -31.64 -66.16 10.58
N LYS A 125 -31.92 -66.12 11.88
CA LYS A 125 -31.34 -65.17 12.84
C LYS A 125 -29.81 -65.30 12.93
N GLN A 126 -29.27 -66.52 12.97
CA GLN A 126 -27.82 -66.76 12.96
C GLN A 126 -27.19 -66.33 11.63
N GLN A 127 -27.85 -66.59 10.49
CA GLN A 127 -27.40 -66.14 9.17
C GLN A 127 -27.37 -64.60 9.08
N ALA A 128 -28.45 -63.92 9.48
CA ALA A 128 -28.52 -62.45 9.50
C ALA A 128 -27.44 -61.82 10.41
N LEU A 129 -27.15 -62.43 11.58
CA LEU A 129 -26.06 -61.98 12.46
C LEU A 129 -24.67 -62.20 11.84
N ALA A 130 -24.46 -63.32 11.13
CA ALA A 130 -23.21 -63.59 10.42
C ALA A 130 -23.02 -62.65 9.21
N GLU A 131 -24.07 -62.37 8.45
CA GLU A 131 -24.06 -61.39 7.35
C GLU A 131 -23.81 -59.97 7.86
N PHE A 132 -24.45 -59.56 8.97
CA PHE A 132 -24.18 -58.28 9.61
C PHE A 132 -22.74 -58.18 10.13
N GLY A 133 -22.19 -59.24 10.73
CA GLY A 133 -20.78 -59.31 11.13
C GLY A 133 -19.82 -59.17 9.95
N ALA A 134 -20.08 -59.89 8.85
CA ALA A 134 -19.29 -59.80 7.63
C ALA A 134 -19.43 -58.45 6.91
N TYR A 135 -20.59 -57.79 7.01
CA TYR A 135 -20.78 -56.42 6.53
C TYR A 135 -19.99 -55.42 7.37
N LYS A 136 -20.08 -55.51 8.70
CA LYS A 136 -19.32 -54.67 9.64
C LYS A 136 -17.81 -54.78 9.40
N GLN A 137 -17.28 -56.00 9.26
CA GLN A 137 -15.86 -56.21 8.92
C GLN A 137 -15.50 -55.58 7.57
N LYS A 138 -16.35 -55.72 6.53
CA LYS A 138 -16.09 -55.08 5.22
C LYS A 138 -16.08 -53.55 5.29
N VAL A 139 -16.93 -52.95 6.13
CA VAL A 139 -16.94 -51.50 6.38
C VAL A 139 -15.68 -51.07 7.12
N GLU A 140 -15.28 -51.79 8.17
CA GLU A 140 -14.05 -51.53 8.92
C GLU A 140 -12.79 -51.67 8.03
N GLU A 141 -12.71 -52.71 7.20
CA GLU A 141 -11.64 -52.87 6.21
C GLU A 141 -11.66 -51.77 5.13
N ALA A 142 -12.84 -51.34 4.66
CA ALA A 142 -12.95 -50.25 3.69
C ALA A 142 -12.54 -48.90 4.29
N GLN A 143 -12.94 -48.63 5.53
CA GLN A 143 -12.54 -47.44 6.28
C GLN A 143 -11.04 -47.42 6.53
N LEU A 144 -10.46 -48.54 6.99
CA LEU A 144 -9.01 -48.65 7.19
C LEU A 144 -8.23 -48.44 5.87
N ARG A 145 -8.71 -49.01 4.74
CA ARG A 145 -8.09 -48.77 3.42
C ARG A 145 -8.21 -47.31 2.98
N MET A 146 -9.34 -46.65 3.26
CA MET A 146 -9.50 -45.21 2.98
C MET A 146 -8.55 -44.37 3.82
N GLU A 147 -8.39 -44.70 5.10
CA GLU A 147 -7.48 -44.04 6.02
C GLU A 147 -6.00 -44.25 5.63
N THR A 148 -5.59 -45.47 5.29
CA THR A 148 -4.23 -45.72 4.78
C THR A 148 -3.96 -45.01 3.46
N ASN A 149 -4.94 -44.95 2.55
CA ASN A 149 -4.81 -44.21 1.30
C ASN A 149 -4.72 -42.69 1.54
N HIS A 150 -5.47 -42.15 2.50
CA HIS A 150 -5.39 -40.74 2.89
C HIS A 150 -4.03 -40.42 3.52
N LEU A 151 -3.58 -41.21 4.49
CA LEU A 151 -2.25 -41.06 5.11
C LEU A 151 -1.12 -41.18 4.08
N GLN A 152 -1.22 -42.12 3.13
CA GLN A 152 -0.24 -42.25 2.04
C GLN A 152 -0.27 -41.03 1.11
N GLY A 153 -1.44 -40.48 0.79
CA GLY A 153 -1.58 -39.24 0.04
C GLY A 153 -0.96 -38.04 0.77
N VAL A 154 -1.18 -37.92 2.09
CA VAL A 154 -0.53 -36.89 2.93
C VAL A 154 0.99 -37.05 2.96
N VAL A 155 1.52 -38.28 3.01
CA VAL A 155 2.97 -38.55 2.94
C VAL A 155 3.57 -38.19 1.58
N VAL A 156 2.88 -38.51 0.48
CA VAL A 156 3.30 -38.11 -0.88
C VAL A 156 3.28 -36.59 -1.02
N MET A 157 2.19 -35.91 -0.65
CA MET A 157 2.10 -34.45 -0.70
C MET A 157 3.14 -33.76 0.20
N SER A 158 3.42 -34.31 1.39
CA SER A 158 4.49 -33.79 2.27
C SER A 158 5.87 -33.92 1.63
N ARG A 159 6.12 -35.02 0.91
CA ARG A 159 7.35 -35.23 0.15
C ARG A 159 7.47 -34.25 -1.02
N GLU A 160 6.40 -34.06 -1.78
CA GLU A 160 6.34 -33.07 -2.87
C GLU A 160 6.58 -31.64 -2.37
N ILE A 161 6.00 -31.28 -1.22
CA ILE A 161 6.27 -29.99 -0.55
C ILE A 161 7.74 -29.89 -0.13
N GLN A 162 8.35 -30.96 0.39
CA GLN A 162 9.76 -30.96 0.78
C GLN A 162 10.71 -30.89 -0.43
N GLU A 163 10.37 -31.56 -1.54
CA GLU A 163 11.12 -31.50 -2.79
C GLU A 163 10.97 -30.11 -3.45
N MET A 164 9.77 -29.51 -3.45
CA MET A 164 9.56 -28.11 -3.86
C MET A 164 10.37 -27.14 -3.00
N LYS A 165 10.34 -27.27 -1.67
CA LYS A 165 11.13 -26.45 -0.73
C LYS A 165 12.63 -26.55 -1.03
N LYS A 166 13.14 -27.76 -1.30
CA LYS A 166 14.53 -27.98 -1.70
C LYS A 166 14.86 -27.26 -3.02
N THR A 167 14.03 -27.35 -4.05
CA THR A 167 14.27 -26.60 -5.30
C THR A 167 14.16 -25.08 -5.14
N PHE A 168 13.39 -24.59 -4.15
CA PHE A 168 13.36 -23.18 -3.80
C PHE A 168 14.64 -22.74 -3.06
N GLU A 169 15.13 -23.55 -2.12
CA GLU A 169 16.42 -23.33 -1.44
C GLU A 169 17.60 -23.34 -2.42
N GLU A 170 17.60 -24.26 -3.39
CA GLU A 170 18.60 -24.30 -4.47
C GLU A 170 18.54 -23.06 -5.37
N LYS A 171 17.34 -22.60 -5.74
CA LYS A 171 17.15 -21.35 -6.49
C LYS A 171 17.57 -20.12 -5.68
N LEU A 172 17.30 -20.09 -4.38
CA LEU A 172 17.69 -19.00 -3.49
C LEU A 172 19.22 -18.95 -3.34
N GLN A 173 19.88 -20.10 -3.17
CA GLN A 173 21.35 -20.19 -3.18
C GLN A 173 21.95 -19.72 -4.50
N HIS A 174 21.36 -20.11 -5.64
CA HIS A 174 21.80 -19.63 -6.95
C HIS A 174 21.59 -18.11 -7.11
N PHE A 175 20.47 -17.56 -6.64
CA PHE A 175 20.21 -16.12 -6.64
C PHE A 175 21.20 -15.36 -5.75
N MET A 176 21.49 -15.84 -4.53
CA MET A 176 22.51 -15.25 -3.66
C MET A 176 23.92 -15.32 -4.27
N GLN A 177 24.23 -16.39 -5.00
CA GLN A 177 25.51 -16.51 -5.73
C GLN A 177 25.59 -15.50 -6.89
N LEU A 178 24.47 -15.27 -7.60
CA LEU A 178 24.39 -14.28 -8.67
C LEU A 178 24.44 -12.84 -8.12
N GLU A 179 23.79 -12.58 -6.98
CA GLU A 179 23.87 -11.31 -6.26
C GLU A 179 25.30 -11.02 -5.78
N PHE A 180 26.01 -12.03 -5.27
CA PHE A 180 27.42 -11.93 -4.89
C PHE A 180 28.31 -11.62 -6.10
N GLN A 181 28.12 -12.30 -7.23
CA GLN A 181 28.84 -12.03 -8.48
C GLN A 181 28.56 -10.62 -9.01
N PHE A 182 27.31 -10.14 -8.92
CA PHE A 182 26.93 -8.78 -9.34
C PHE A 182 27.54 -7.70 -8.42
N LYS A 183 27.55 -7.92 -7.10
CA LYS A 183 28.25 -7.04 -6.14
C LYS A 183 29.75 -7.00 -6.42
N GLN A 184 30.40 -8.16 -6.57
CA GLN A 184 31.83 -8.25 -6.88
C GLN A 184 32.18 -7.58 -8.22
N HIS A 185 31.35 -7.76 -9.26
CA HIS A 185 31.53 -7.06 -10.54
C HIS A 185 31.41 -5.54 -10.36
N ASN A 186 30.41 -5.07 -9.63
CA ASN A 186 30.22 -3.64 -9.38
C ASN A 186 31.37 -3.04 -8.55
N GLU A 187 31.85 -3.74 -7.52
CA GLU A 187 33.03 -3.37 -6.74
C GLU A 187 34.27 -3.22 -7.64
N VAL A 188 34.56 -4.21 -8.50
CA VAL A 188 35.68 -4.13 -9.45
C VAL A 188 35.51 -2.96 -10.43
N THR A 189 34.33 -2.77 -11.03
CA THR A 189 34.12 -1.62 -11.94
C THR A 189 34.21 -0.26 -11.23
N LEU A 190 33.88 -0.20 -9.94
CA LEU A 190 34.02 1.00 -9.13
C LEU A 190 35.49 1.27 -8.77
N GLU A 191 36.29 0.23 -8.50
CA GLU A 191 37.74 0.33 -8.31
C GLU A 191 38.47 0.73 -9.61
N ASP A 192 38.08 0.16 -10.76
CA ASP A 192 38.57 0.55 -12.08
C ASP A 192 38.24 2.02 -12.39
N LEU A 193 36.99 2.46 -12.15
CA LEU A 193 36.60 3.85 -12.36
C LEU A 193 37.32 4.81 -11.38
N GLN A 194 37.51 4.40 -10.12
CA GLN A 194 38.29 5.17 -9.14
C GLN A 194 39.78 5.25 -9.49
N THR A 195 40.38 4.20 -10.05
CA THR A 195 41.79 4.22 -10.46
C THR A 195 41.98 5.06 -11.72
N MET A 196 41.08 4.97 -12.70
CA MET A 196 41.05 5.88 -13.86
C MET A 196 40.92 7.35 -13.43
N HIS A 197 39.98 7.67 -12.55
CA HIS A 197 39.80 9.04 -12.04
C HIS A 197 41.02 9.53 -11.22
N LYS A 198 41.69 8.64 -10.45
CA LYS A 198 42.95 8.96 -9.76
C LYS A 198 44.08 9.26 -10.75
N LEU A 199 44.18 8.51 -11.85
CA LEU A 199 45.17 8.75 -12.92
C LEU A 199 44.88 10.04 -13.68
N GLU A 200 43.61 10.34 -13.97
CA GLU A 200 43.19 11.61 -14.59
C GLU A 200 43.49 12.81 -13.69
N ILE A 201 43.19 12.73 -12.38
CA ILE A 201 43.59 13.75 -11.40
C ILE A 201 45.11 13.91 -11.36
N GLN A 202 45.89 12.81 -11.38
CA GLN A 202 47.34 12.89 -11.42
C GLN A 202 47.87 13.54 -12.70
N GLU A 203 47.26 13.28 -13.86
CA GLU A 203 47.64 13.90 -15.13
C GLU A 203 47.23 15.38 -15.20
N LEU A 204 46.08 15.77 -14.63
CA LEU A 204 45.66 17.16 -14.48
C LEU A 204 46.58 17.92 -13.51
N LEU A 205 47.00 17.30 -12.41
CA LEU A 205 47.98 17.87 -11.48
C LEU A 205 49.37 17.97 -12.12
N ARG A 206 49.78 16.97 -12.92
CA ARG A 206 51.07 16.98 -13.66
C ARG A 206 51.09 18.05 -14.75
N THR A 207 50.01 18.19 -15.52
CA THR A 207 49.89 19.24 -16.54
C THR A 207 49.81 20.64 -15.92
N HIS A 208 49.06 20.82 -14.84
CA HIS A 208 49.04 22.08 -14.08
C HIS A 208 50.41 22.41 -13.44
N HIS A 209 51.10 21.42 -12.86
CA HIS A 209 52.44 21.63 -12.30
C HIS A 209 53.45 22.02 -13.39
N ASN A 210 53.45 21.35 -14.55
CA ASN A 210 54.29 21.70 -15.68
C ASN A 210 54.01 23.14 -16.18
N GLN A 211 52.74 23.54 -16.28
CA GLN A 211 52.34 24.91 -16.67
C GLN A 211 52.79 25.96 -15.64
N TYR A 212 52.62 25.67 -14.35
CA TYR A 212 53.11 26.51 -13.26
C TYR A 212 54.65 26.66 -13.31
N ASP A 213 55.36 25.56 -13.56
CA ASP A 213 56.81 25.54 -13.71
C ASP A 213 57.30 26.36 -14.91
N THR A 214 56.59 26.34 -16.05
CA THR A 214 56.90 27.21 -17.19
C THR A 214 56.65 28.68 -16.86
N LEU A 215 55.49 29.01 -16.27
CA LEU A 215 55.15 30.38 -15.87
C LEU A 215 56.15 30.93 -14.83
N ASN A 216 56.60 30.11 -13.89
CA ASN A 216 57.57 30.52 -12.87
C ASN A 216 58.98 30.72 -13.47
N LYS A 217 59.36 29.96 -14.51
CA LYS A 217 60.60 30.15 -15.28
C LYS A 217 60.55 31.39 -16.18
N GLU A 218 59.38 31.74 -16.73
CA GLU A 218 59.19 32.98 -17.48
C GLU A 218 59.17 34.21 -16.58
N LYS A 219 58.46 34.12 -15.44
CA LYS A 219 58.48 35.12 -14.38
C LYS A 219 59.91 35.38 -13.87
N GLY A 220 60.68 34.33 -13.58
CA GLY A 220 62.07 34.47 -13.12
C GLY A 220 63.00 35.15 -14.13
N LYS A 221 62.78 34.94 -15.44
CA LYS A 221 63.49 35.68 -16.50
C LYS A 221 63.09 37.15 -16.53
N LEU A 222 61.80 37.45 -16.37
CA LEU A 222 61.31 38.83 -16.32
C LEU A 222 61.84 39.56 -15.08
N GLU A 223 61.83 38.92 -13.91
CA GLU A 223 62.40 39.46 -12.67
C GLU A 223 63.92 39.72 -12.80
N GLN A 224 64.67 38.87 -13.51
CA GLN A 224 66.09 39.12 -13.82
C GLN A 224 66.30 40.34 -14.74
N VAL A 225 65.47 40.54 -15.76
CA VAL A 225 65.54 41.72 -16.63
C VAL A 225 65.21 43.00 -15.85
N HIS A 226 64.12 42.98 -15.08
CA HIS A 226 63.73 44.12 -14.23
C HIS A 226 64.79 44.44 -13.17
N GLN A 227 65.44 43.43 -12.58
CA GLN A 227 66.54 43.65 -11.63
C GLN A 227 67.75 44.31 -12.31
N ALA A 228 68.14 43.84 -13.51
CA ALA A 228 69.25 44.44 -14.27
C ALA A 228 68.95 45.90 -14.68
N GLU A 229 67.71 46.22 -15.03
CA GLU A 229 67.27 47.60 -15.30
C GLU A 229 67.28 48.48 -14.04
N LEU A 230 66.84 47.94 -12.89
CA LEU A 230 66.89 48.62 -11.59
C LEU A 230 68.33 48.90 -11.15
N ASP A 231 69.25 47.94 -11.28
CA ASP A 231 70.66 48.11 -10.93
C ASP A 231 71.35 49.12 -11.87
N ALA A 232 71.04 49.09 -13.17
CA ALA A 232 71.51 50.09 -14.14
C ALA A 232 70.97 51.50 -13.85
N LEU A 233 69.73 51.63 -13.36
CA LEU A 233 69.15 52.90 -12.93
C LEU A 233 69.75 53.38 -11.60
N ASN A 234 69.98 52.47 -10.66
CA ASN A 234 70.56 52.78 -9.35
C ASN A 234 72.02 53.25 -9.47
N ASN A 235 72.80 52.65 -10.37
CA ASN A 235 74.16 53.11 -10.68
C ASN A 235 74.16 54.56 -11.20
N LYS A 236 73.25 54.93 -12.11
CA LYS A 236 73.08 56.32 -12.57
C LYS A 236 72.65 57.27 -11.45
N ILE A 237 71.83 56.79 -10.51
CA ILE A 237 71.45 57.56 -9.33
C ILE A 237 72.65 57.81 -8.41
N GLU A 238 73.56 56.84 -8.24
CA GLU A 238 74.82 57.05 -7.50
C GLU A 238 75.80 57.98 -8.25
N GLU A 239 75.89 57.90 -9.58
CA GLU A 239 76.65 58.86 -10.39
C GLU A 239 76.14 60.30 -10.18
N PHE A 240 74.84 60.53 -10.29
CA PHE A 240 74.24 61.85 -10.04
C PHE A 240 74.35 62.30 -8.57
N LYS A 241 74.32 61.39 -7.60
CA LYS A 241 74.63 61.72 -6.19
C LYS A 241 76.08 62.19 -6.04
N LEU A 242 77.03 61.52 -6.69
CA LEU A 242 78.44 61.86 -6.63
C LEU A 242 78.75 63.22 -7.30
N GLU A 243 78.06 63.53 -8.40
CA GLU A 243 78.11 64.87 -9.02
C GLU A 243 77.48 65.94 -8.14
N LYS A 244 76.31 65.65 -7.54
CA LYS A 244 75.64 66.56 -6.60
C LYS A 244 76.53 66.90 -5.39
N VAL A 245 77.25 65.93 -4.83
CA VAL A 245 78.19 66.17 -3.71
C VAL A 245 79.32 67.10 -4.14
N LYS A 246 80.00 66.83 -5.27
CA LYS A 246 81.06 67.71 -5.80
C LYS A 246 80.56 69.14 -6.04
N LEU A 247 79.35 69.28 -6.58
CA LEU A 247 78.73 70.58 -6.86
C LEU A 247 78.38 71.33 -5.55
N VAL A 248 77.91 70.61 -4.53
CA VAL A 248 77.68 71.17 -3.19
C VAL A 248 78.99 71.61 -2.54
N ASP A 249 80.05 70.80 -2.57
CA ASP A 249 81.38 71.15 -2.04
C ASP A 249 81.92 72.43 -2.70
N GLU A 250 81.76 72.55 -4.03
CA GLU A 250 82.10 73.76 -4.78
C GLU A 250 81.28 74.98 -4.35
N PHE A 251 79.97 74.82 -4.13
CA PHE A 251 79.12 75.92 -3.66
C PHE A 251 79.41 76.31 -2.21
N GLU A 252 79.68 75.36 -1.31
CA GLU A 252 80.13 75.65 0.05
C GLU A 252 81.49 76.37 0.07
N ALA A 253 82.43 75.97 -0.78
CA ALA A 253 83.73 76.64 -0.91
C ALA A 253 83.60 78.08 -1.44
N LYS A 254 82.57 78.37 -2.25
CA LYS A 254 82.21 79.73 -2.68
C LYS A 254 81.49 80.49 -1.55
N LEU A 255 80.57 79.83 -0.83
CA LEU A 255 79.80 80.43 0.27
C LEU A 255 80.68 80.83 1.47
N ARG A 256 81.60 79.95 1.89
CA ARG A 256 82.56 80.23 2.99
C ARG A 256 83.43 81.45 2.70
N LYS A 257 83.82 81.67 1.43
CA LYS A 257 84.56 82.86 1.00
C LYS A 257 83.72 84.14 1.04
N ALA A 258 82.42 84.06 0.73
CA ALA A 258 81.50 85.18 0.86
C ALA A 258 81.18 85.50 2.33
N GLN A 259 80.98 84.48 3.18
CA GLN A 259 80.74 84.66 4.61
C GLN A 259 81.90 85.38 5.29
N ALA A 260 83.14 84.96 5.06
CA ALA A 260 84.33 85.63 5.62
C ALA A 260 84.47 87.11 5.19
N PHE A 261 83.92 87.49 4.04
CA PHE A 261 83.88 88.89 3.59
C PHE A 261 82.83 89.69 4.38
N TYR A 262 81.59 89.18 4.47
CA TYR A 262 80.51 89.86 5.18
C TYR A 262 80.71 89.92 6.70
N GLU A 263 81.37 88.92 7.31
CA GLU A 263 81.73 88.96 8.74
C GLU A 263 82.68 90.13 9.05
N HIS A 264 83.66 90.38 8.18
CA HIS A 264 84.59 91.51 8.34
C HIS A 264 83.89 92.88 8.23
N GLU A 265 82.91 92.99 7.33
CA GLU A 265 82.11 94.21 7.13
C GLU A 265 81.12 94.44 8.29
N LEU A 266 80.48 93.38 8.79
CA LEU A 266 79.61 93.41 9.97
C LEU A 266 80.36 93.84 11.24
N GLU A 267 81.60 93.40 11.44
CA GLU A 267 82.36 93.75 12.65
C GLU A 267 82.73 95.25 12.69
N ALA A 268 82.95 95.87 11.52
CA ALA A 268 83.12 97.32 11.40
C ALA A 268 81.82 98.09 11.75
N LEU A 269 80.67 97.60 11.25
CA LEU A 269 79.36 98.20 11.54
C LEU A 269 78.97 98.10 13.03
N LYS A 270 79.27 96.98 13.71
CA LYS A 270 79.05 96.82 15.16
C LYS A 270 79.78 97.86 16.01
N GLN A 271 80.99 98.26 15.61
CA GLN A 271 81.76 99.29 16.33
C GLN A 271 81.11 100.67 16.20
N SER A 272 80.57 101.00 15.02
CA SER A 272 79.79 102.23 14.82
C SER A 272 78.48 102.23 15.63
N GLN A 273 77.76 101.11 15.63
CA GLN A 273 76.44 101.01 16.27
C GLN A 273 76.49 101.16 17.80
N LYS A 274 77.57 100.71 18.47
CA LYS A 274 77.74 100.87 19.93
C LYS A 274 77.66 102.33 20.37
N LEU A 275 78.39 103.22 19.71
CA LEU A 275 78.43 104.65 20.03
C LEU A 275 77.06 105.34 19.88
N SER A 276 76.21 104.86 18.96
CA SER A 276 74.83 105.34 18.83
C SER A 276 73.91 104.86 19.95
N SER A 277 74.14 103.67 20.51
CA SER A 277 73.24 103.02 21.47
C SER A 277 73.21 103.69 22.85
N GLU A 278 74.36 104.22 23.29
CA GLU A 278 74.50 104.85 24.62
C GLU A 278 73.69 106.14 24.73
N SER A 279 73.59 106.92 23.63
CA SER A 279 72.78 108.15 23.59
C SER A 279 71.27 107.91 23.66
N LEU A 280 70.79 106.74 23.22
CA LEU A 280 69.37 106.39 23.24
C LEU A 280 68.86 106.02 24.65
N LEU A 281 69.76 105.55 25.53
CA LEU A 281 69.42 105.02 26.85
C LEU A 281 68.93 106.11 27.80
N LEU A 282 69.55 107.30 27.75
CA LEU A 282 69.13 108.49 28.51
C LEU A 282 67.71 108.95 28.18
N TRP A 283 67.25 108.78 26.94
CA TRP A 283 65.90 109.20 26.53
C TRP A 283 64.80 108.30 27.10
N LYS A 284 65.07 107.00 27.26
CA LYS A 284 64.07 106.04 27.76
C LYS A 284 63.70 106.24 29.24
N GLN A 285 64.61 106.77 30.05
CA GLN A 285 64.36 106.99 31.49
C GLN A 285 63.28 108.06 31.73
N LYS A 286 63.13 109.06 30.85
CA LYS A 286 62.08 110.08 30.95
C LYS A 286 60.69 109.62 30.54
N ASP A 287 60.58 108.60 29.69
CA ASP A 287 59.29 108.03 29.26
C ASP A 287 58.65 107.17 30.37
N THR A 288 59.45 106.58 31.25
CA THR A 288 58.95 105.73 32.34
C THR A 288 58.29 106.48 33.49
N GLU A 289 58.70 107.73 33.77
CA GLU A 289 58.15 108.52 34.89
C GLU A 289 56.68 108.92 34.62
N LEU A 290 56.40 109.45 33.42
CA LEU A 290 55.06 109.88 32.98
C LEU A 290 54.02 108.75 32.93
N LYS A 291 54.46 107.48 32.81
CA LYS A 291 53.55 106.31 32.77
C LYS A 291 53.00 105.91 34.14
N ILE A 292 53.70 106.25 35.22
CA ILE A 292 53.29 105.88 36.58
C ILE A 292 52.11 106.74 37.05
N GLU A 293 52.10 108.04 36.74
CA GLU A 293 51.04 108.97 37.15
C GLU A 293 49.67 108.55 36.58
N PHE A 294 49.60 108.20 35.30
CA PHE A 294 48.36 107.79 34.63
C PHE A 294 47.70 106.56 35.27
N GLN A 295 48.48 105.56 35.68
CA GLN A 295 47.93 104.32 36.25
C GLN A 295 47.23 104.53 37.61
N THR A 296 47.60 105.56 38.36
CA THR A 296 46.96 105.87 39.65
C THR A 296 45.52 106.36 39.50
N GLN A 297 45.20 107.04 38.39
CA GLN A 297 43.87 107.62 38.16
C GLN A 297 42.84 106.56 37.72
N GLU A 298 43.26 105.59 36.90
CA GLU A 298 42.38 104.52 36.39
C GLU A 298 41.89 103.59 37.53
N ALA A 299 42.69 103.40 38.57
CA ALA A 299 42.37 102.53 39.70
C ALA A 299 41.20 103.04 40.56
N ALA A 300 40.98 104.36 40.63
CA ALA A 300 39.91 104.95 41.43
C ALA A 300 38.51 104.63 40.86
N LEU A 301 38.34 104.79 39.54
CA LEU A 301 37.05 104.63 38.86
C LEU A 301 36.52 103.19 38.92
N LYS A 302 37.41 102.19 38.90
CA LYS A 302 37.04 100.76 38.98
C LYS A 302 36.44 100.38 40.34
N LYS A 303 36.64 101.17 41.40
CA LYS A 303 36.13 100.90 42.75
C LYS A 303 34.68 101.34 42.98
N GLU A 304 34.18 102.31 42.21
CA GLU A 304 32.78 102.73 42.24
C GLU A 304 31.86 101.71 41.54
N LEU A 305 32.28 101.21 40.38
CA LEU A 305 31.50 100.28 39.55
C LEU A 305 31.09 98.99 40.29
N GLY A 306 31.94 98.50 41.21
CA GLY A 306 31.70 97.28 41.97
C GLY A 306 30.57 97.35 42.99
N LYS A 307 30.12 98.54 43.41
CA LYS A 307 28.99 98.68 44.35
C LYS A 307 27.66 98.35 43.65
N LEU A 308 27.43 98.95 42.48
CA LEU A 308 26.21 98.81 41.68
C LEU A 308 25.95 97.37 41.20
N GLN A 309 26.97 96.51 41.18
CA GLN A 309 26.84 95.08 40.86
C GLN A 309 26.32 94.23 42.04
N MET A 310 26.38 94.73 43.27
CA MET A 310 25.93 93.99 44.45
C MET A 310 24.40 94.08 44.62
N ASP A 311 23.83 95.28 44.46
CA ASP A 311 22.40 95.56 44.67
C ASP A 311 21.51 94.79 43.68
N LEU A 312 21.98 94.61 42.43
CA LEU A 312 21.27 93.88 41.38
C LEU A 312 21.13 92.38 41.68
N LYS A 313 21.96 91.83 42.57
CA LYS A 313 21.94 90.40 42.92
C LYS A 313 20.80 90.05 43.88
N ILE A 314 20.52 90.94 44.84
CA ILE A 314 19.48 90.75 45.87
C ILE A 314 18.10 90.64 45.21
N ALA A 315 17.83 91.47 44.20
CA ALA A 315 16.58 91.47 43.45
C ALA A 315 16.29 90.17 42.65
N GLN A 316 17.29 89.31 42.43
CA GLN A 316 17.10 88.03 41.74
C GLN A 316 16.66 86.89 42.69
N GLU A 317 16.94 87.00 43.99
CA GLU A 317 16.66 85.95 44.97
C GLU A 317 15.19 85.99 45.44
N GLU A 318 14.58 87.17 45.51
CA GLU A 318 13.14 87.33 45.84
C GLU A 318 12.23 86.71 44.77
N ALA A 319 12.56 86.88 43.48
CA ALA A 319 11.81 86.31 42.37
C ALA A 319 11.73 84.77 42.42
N HIS A 320 12.74 84.12 43.01
CA HIS A 320 12.84 82.67 43.04
C HIS A 320 11.90 82.00 44.07
N GLN A 321 11.45 82.75 45.10
CA GLN A 321 10.53 82.23 46.12
C GLN A 321 9.09 82.11 45.63
N LEU A 322 8.62 83.06 44.80
CA LEU A 322 7.24 83.05 44.27
C LEU A 322 6.95 81.86 43.34
N SER A 323 7.98 81.38 42.63
CA SER A 323 7.87 80.19 41.76
C SER A 323 7.53 78.91 42.54
N SER A 324 8.04 78.78 43.77
CA SER A 324 7.84 77.59 44.62
C SER A 324 6.36 77.38 45.01
N GLN A 325 5.64 78.47 45.26
CA GLN A 325 4.25 78.42 45.73
C GLN A 325 3.28 77.90 44.66
N CYS A 326 3.60 78.05 43.37
CA CYS A 326 2.74 77.61 42.27
C CYS A 326 2.67 76.08 42.15
N GLN A 327 3.72 75.34 42.52
CA GLN A 327 3.75 73.88 42.38
C GLN A 327 2.83 73.16 43.40
N GLN A 328 2.53 73.77 44.54
CA GLN A 328 1.72 73.14 45.59
C GLN A 328 0.22 73.05 45.23
N LEU A 329 -0.28 73.91 44.35
CA LEU A 329 -1.68 73.87 43.89
C LEU A 329 -1.94 72.74 42.87
N GLN A 330 -0.90 72.21 42.22
CA GLN A 330 -1.05 71.24 41.14
C GLN A 330 -1.47 69.84 41.65
N HIS A 331 -1.09 69.46 42.88
CA HIS A 331 -1.51 68.22 43.54
C HIS A 331 -2.96 68.26 44.08
N ALA A 332 -3.64 69.41 44.09
CA ALA A 332 -5.04 69.48 44.51
C ALA A 332 -6.00 68.87 43.47
N LEU A 333 -5.63 68.89 42.19
CA LEU A 333 -6.51 68.55 41.07
C LEU A 333 -6.76 67.03 40.95
N GLU A 334 -5.76 66.19 41.22
CA GLU A 334 -5.89 64.73 41.09
C GLU A 334 -6.83 64.12 42.15
N ARG A 335 -6.95 64.75 43.33
CA ARG A 335 -7.95 64.39 44.35
C ARG A 335 -9.40 64.56 43.88
N SER A 336 -9.66 65.36 42.85
CA SER A 336 -11.01 65.49 42.28
C SER A 336 -11.45 64.24 41.51
N LYS A 337 -10.52 63.39 41.06
CA LYS A 337 -10.80 62.31 40.11
C LYS A 337 -11.41 61.06 40.76
N SER A 338 -11.14 60.82 42.04
CA SER A 338 -11.68 59.68 42.79
C SER A 338 -13.13 59.86 43.25
N HIS A 339 -13.64 61.10 43.32
CA HIS A 339 -15.00 61.34 43.82
C HIS A 339 -16.10 60.88 42.85
N MET A 340 -15.78 60.78 41.56
CA MET A 340 -16.72 60.43 40.48
C MET A 340 -17.16 58.95 40.51
N GLN A 341 -16.38 58.05 41.13
CA GLN A 341 -16.67 56.60 41.18
C GLN A 341 -17.63 56.18 42.30
N ILE A 342 -18.05 57.09 43.18
CA ILE A 342 -18.88 56.78 44.36
C ILE A 342 -20.37 57.05 44.11
N LEU A 343 -20.72 57.93 43.17
CA LEU A 343 -22.10 58.31 42.83
C LEU A 343 -22.87 57.28 41.98
N GLN A 344 -22.20 56.22 41.51
CA GLN A 344 -22.81 55.17 40.67
C GLN A 344 -23.32 53.97 41.48
N LYS A 345 -23.25 54.00 42.82
CA LYS A 345 -23.62 52.88 43.70
C LYS A 345 -24.67 53.24 44.78
N GLN A 346 -25.59 54.17 44.49
CA GLN A 346 -26.64 54.59 45.42
C GLN A 346 -28.00 54.89 44.74
N LEU A 347 -28.29 54.28 43.58
CA LEU A 347 -29.53 54.54 42.82
C LEU A 347 -30.41 53.31 42.57
N GLU A 348 -29.84 52.11 42.43
CA GLU A 348 -30.60 50.91 42.03
C GLU A 348 -30.98 49.99 43.21
N GLU A 349 -30.30 50.11 44.36
CA GLU A 349 -30.62 49.38 45.62
C GLU A 349 -31.96 49.82 46.26
N SER A 350 -32.74 50.72 45.63
CA SER A 350 -33.95 51.33 46.20
C SER A 350 -35.28 50.96 45.53
N GLN A 351 -35.31 50.17 44.45
CA GLN A 351 -36.51 50.09 43.58
C GLN A 351 -37.01 48.68 43.21
N GLN A 352 -36.41 47.59 43.69
CA GLN A 352 -36.84 46.23 43.30
C GLN A 352 -37.15 45.24 44.44
N GLU A 353 -36.85 45.55 45.71
CA GLU A 353 -37.16 44.67 46.86
C GLU A 353 -38.60 44.82 47.41
N ALA A 354 -39.42 45.72 46.85
CA ALA A 354 -40.69 46.14 47.45
C ALA A 354 -41.98 45.51 46.87
N SER A 355 -41.89 44.64 45.85
CA SER A 355 -43.07 44.24 45.04
C SER A 355 -43.32 42.73 44.88
N SER A 356 -42.44 41.84 45.34
CA SER A 356 -42.58 40.38 45.17
C SER A 356 -43.15 39.63 46.37
N ALA A 357 -43.17 40.25 47.56
CA ALA A 357 -43.44 39.57 48.83
C ALA A 357 -44.93 39.41 49.20
N LEU A 358 -45.87 40.02 48.45
CA LEU A 358 -47.29 40.10 48.85
C LEU A 358 -48.22 39.06 48.17
N VAL A 359 -47.74 38.35 47.14
CA VAL A 359 -48.61 37.48 46.32
C VAL A 359 -48.81 36.08 46.93
N LYS A 360 -47.87 35.58 47.72
CA LYS A 360 -47.82 34.17 48.18
C LYS A 360 -48.59 33.85 49.46
N GLN A 361 -49.58 34.66 49.86
CA GLN A 361 -50.37 34.42 51.08
C GLN A 361 -51.87 34.19 50.83
N ASN A 362 -52.41 34.58 49.66
CA ASN A 362 -53.86 34.48 49.40
C ASN A 362 -54.29 33.21 48.65
N GLU A 363 -53.37 32.36 48.19
CA GLU A 363 -53.67 31.16 47.38
C GLU A 363 -53.92 29.88 48.22
N LEU A 364 -53.96 29.99 49.56
CA LEU A 364 -54.06 28.83 50.47
C LEU A 364 -55.33 28.79 51.35
N GLU A 365 -56.24 29.76 51.25
CA GLU A 365 -57.49 29.77 52.04
C GLU A 365 -58.71 29.22 51.27
N ASP A 366 -58.74 29.30 49.94
CA ASP A 366 -59.89 28.88 49.12
C ASP A 366 -60.04 27.35 48.92
N GLU A 367 -58.97 26.57 49.03
CA GLU A 367 -59.04 25.11 48.83
C GLU A 367 -59.71 24.36 49.99
N LEU A 368 -59.68 24.93 51.21
CA LEU A 368 -60.17 24.24 52.41
C LEU A 368 -61.69 24.07 52.41
N ILE A 369 -62.43 25.04 51.84
CA ILE A 369 -63.89 25.09 51.87
C ILE A 369 -64.51 24.00 50.99
N ASN A 370 -63.95 23.75 49.79
CA ASN A 370 -64.47 22.80 48.81
C ASN A 370 -64.37 21.32 49.24
N SER A 371 -63.58 21.01 50.28
CA SER A 371 -63.40 19.65 50.80
C SER A 371 -64.61 19.13 51.60
N ARG A 372 -65.37 20.04 52.21
CA ARG A 372 -66.34 19.71 53.28
C ARG A 372 -67.67 19.15 52.76
N ASP A 373 -68.19 19.70 51.67
CA ASP A 373 -69.54 19.37 51.18
C ASP A 373 -69.61 18.02 50.43
N ARG A 374 -68.48 17.50 49.93
CA ARG A 374 -68.43 16.20 49.24
C ARG A 374 -68.75 15.00 50.15
N ILE A 375 -68.41 15.08 51.43
CA ILE A 375 -68.56 13.96 52.38
C ILE A 375 -70.04 13.71 52.70
N GLN A 376 -70.88 14.75 52.74
CA GLN A 376 -72.27 14.65 53.19
C GLN A 376 -73.21 13.97 52.17
N GLN A 377 -72.86 13.95 50.89
CA GLN A 377 -73.65 13.28 49.84
C GLN A 377 -73.37 11.76 49.75
N GLN A 378 -72.20 11.29 50.19
CA GLN A 378 -71.82 9.87 50.08
C GLN A 378 -72.63 8.96 51.03
N CYS A 379 -73.13 9.50 52.15
CA CYS A 379 -73.90 8.73 53.13
C CYS A 379 -75.28 8.26 52.63
N THR A 380 -75.92 8.99 51.71
CA THR A 380 -77.25 8.61 51.18
C THR A 380 -77.18 7.49 50.14
N ASP A 381 -76.06 7.38 49.43
CA ASP A 381 -75.87 6.42 48.34
C ASP A 381 -75.65 4.97 48.83
N LEU A 382 -75.22 4.82 50.10
CA LEU A 382 -75.02 3.51 50.76
C LEU A 382 -76.35 2.80 51.08
N LEU A 383 -77.42 3.55 51.38
CA LEU A 383 -78.73 2.96 51.72
C LEU A 383 -79.39 2.26 50.52
N LEU A 384 -79.25 2.81 49.31
CA LEU A 384 -79.81 2.21 48.10
C LEU A 384 -79.08 0.91 47.71
N LYS A 385 -77.77 0.83 47.95
CA LYS A 385 -76.95 -0.35 47.63
C LYS A 385 -77.34 -1.58 48.46
N SER A 386 -77.80 -1.38 49.69
CA SER A 386 -78.32 -2.45 50.57
C SER A 386 -79.41 -3.29 49.89
N SER A 387 -80.36 -2.65 49.19
CA SER A 387 -81.47 -3.36 48.53
C SER A 387 -81.02 -4.27 47.37
N HIS A 388 -79.83 -4.07 46.81
CA HIS A 388 -79.29 -4.89 45.72
C HIS A 388 -78.63 -6.18 46.23
N ILE A 389 -78.20 -6.21 47.51
CA ILE A 389 -77.52 -7.35 48.13
C ILE A 389 -78.46 -8.55 48.23
N GLY A 390 -79.73 -8.35 48.62
CA GLY A 390 -80.71 -9.44 48.72
C GLY A 390 -80.99 -10.16 47.40
N THR A 391 -81.00 -9.43 46.27
CA THR A 391 -81.10 -10.03 44.93
C THR A 391 -79.82 -10.72 44.50
N LEU A 392 -78.65 -10.15 44.83
CA LEU A 392 -77.35 -10.78 44.56
C LEU A 392 -77.16 -12.09 45.35
N GLN A 393 -77.68 -12.17 46.57
CA GLN A 393 -77.59 -13.36 47.42
C GLN A 393 -78.32 -14.57 46.83
N ALA A 394 -79.44 -14.37 46.12
CA ALA A 394 -80.14 -15.44 45.41
C ALA A 394 -79.35 -15.97 44.21
N THR A 395 -78.72 -15.09 43.43
CA THR A 395 -77.79 -15.50 42.36
C THR A 395 -76.51 -16.12 42.93
N GLN A 396 -76.03 -15.65 44.08
CA GLN A 396 -74.86 -16.21 44.77
C GLN A 396 -75.10 -17.68 45.13
N MET A 397 -76.24 -18.08 45.68
CA MET A 397 -76.47 -19.48 46.05
C MET A 397 -76.46 -20.44 44.84
N ASN A 398 -76.98 -20.01 43.68
CA ASN A 398 -76.89 -20.78 42.43
C ASN A 398 -75.47 -20.77 41.84
N HIS A 399 -74.73 -19.68 41.95
CA HIS A 399 -73.32 -19.69 41.57
C HIS A 399 -72.50 -20.58 42.51
N GLU A 400 -72.77 -20.58 43.82
CA GLU A 400 -72.11 -21.43 44.80
C GLU A 400 -72.33 -22.94 44.56
N SER A 401 -73.46 -23.40 44.01
CA SER A 401 -73.59 -24.82 43.65
C SER A 401 -72.69 -25.17 42.46
N THR A 402 -72.72 -24.37 41.39
CA THR A 402 -71.80 -24.55 40.24
C THR A 402 -70.34 -24.36 40.61
N ILE A 403 -70.03 -23.48 41.57
CA ILE A 403 -68.69 -23.28 42.11
C ILE A 403 -68.25 -24.49 42.91
N ARG A 404 -69.10 -25.11 43.75
CA ARG A 404 -68.72 -26.37 44.45
C ARG A 404 -68.43 -27.52 43.50
N GLU A 405 -69.20 -27.64 42.41
CA GLU A 405 -68.94 -28.65 41.38
C GLU A 405 -67.61 -28.37 40.64
N LEU A 406 -67.37 -27.12 40.25
CA LEU A 406 -66.11 -26.68 39.64
C LEU A 406 -64.93 -26.69 40.62
N GLU A 407 -65.13 -26.51 41.93
CA GLU A 407 -64.13 -26.63 42.99
C GLU A 407 -63.72 -28.10 43.17
N LEU A 408 -64.66 -29.05 43.07
CA LEU A 408 -64.36 -30.49 43.10
C LEU A 408 -63.60 -30.96 41.85
N GLU A 409 -63.94 -30.46 40.66
CA GLU A 409 -63.15 -30.72 39.45
C GLU A 409 -61.80 -30.00 39.47
N GLN A 410 -61.75 -28.75 39.97
CA GLN A 410 -60.49 -28.03 40.19
C GLN A 410 -59.61 -28.74 41.22
N TYR A 411 -60.17 -29.35 42.26
CA TYR A 411 -59.40 -30.12 43.24
C TYR A 411 -58.78 -31.36 42.60
N ARG A 412 -59.56 -32.17 41.86
CA ARG A 412 -59.04 -33.33 41.11
C ARG A 412 -58.00 -32.96 40.07
N LEU A 413 -58.19 -31.81 39.40
CA LEU A 413 -57.20 -31.27 38.46
C LEU A 413 -55.96 -30.74 39.20
N LYS A 414 -56.10 -30.11 40.36
CA LYS A 414 -54.98 -29.66 41.22
C LYS A 414 -54.18 -30.82 41.79
N GLU A 415 -54.81 -31.90 42.26
CA GLU A 415 -54.10 -33.13 42.67
C GLU A 415 -53.31 -33.71 41.50
N LYS A 416 -53.93 -33.79 40.31
CA LYS A 416 -53.27 -34.31 39.11
C LYS A 416 -52.16 -33.40 38.59
N ILE A 417 -52.32 -32.08 38.73
CA ILE A 417 -51.28 -31.09 38.42
C ILE A 417 -50.15 -31.20 39.45
N SER A 418 -50.42 -31.25 40.76
CA SER A 418 -49.42 -31.45 41.82
C SER A 418 -48.59 -32.70 41.57
N TYR A 419 -49.24 -33.83 41.25
CA TYR A 419 -48.52 -35.08 40.93
C TYR A 419 -47.62 -34.93 39.69
N LEU A 420 -48.10 -34.28 38.62
CA LEU A 420 -47.32 -34.04 37.40
C LEU A 420 -46.24 -32.96 37.61
N GLU A 421 -46.44 -32.02 38.52
CA GLU A 421 -45.45 -31.01 38.91
C GLU A 421 -44.39 -31.59 39.85
N GLU A 422 -44.75 -32.50 40.76
CA GLU A 422 -43.82 -33.30 41.56
C GLU A 422 -42.97 -34.23 40.67
N GLU A 423 -43.59 -34.94 39.72
CA GLU A 423 -42.86 -35.76 38.74
C GLU A 423 -41.96 -34.89 37.84
N ARG A 424 -42.48 -33.78 37.32
CA ARG A 424 -41.70 -32.79 36.56
C ARG A 424 -40.55 -32.23 37.40
N ASN A 425 -40.77 -31.88 38.67
CA ASN A 425 -39.73 -31.33 39.54
C ASN A 425 -38.68 -32.40 39.89
N LEU A 426 -39.07 -33.66 40.07
CA LEU A 426 -38.14 -34.78 40.23
C LEU A 426 -37.30 -35.03 38.97
N LEU A 427 -37.88 -34.89 37.78
CA LEU A 427 -37.16 -34.98 36.51
C LEU A 427 -36.28 -33.74 36.24
N GLN A 428 -36.77 -32.55 36.58
CA GLN A 428 -36.05 -31.28 36.45
C GLN A 428 -34.85 -31.25 37.40
N ASN A 429 -35.00 -31.69 38.65
CA ASN A 429 -33.90 -31.83 39.61
C ASN A 429 -32.87 -32.90 39.16
N LYS A 430 -33.32 -34.00 38.51
CA LYS A 430 -32.41 -35.00 37.92
C LYS A 430 -31.64 -34.45 36.72
N ASN A 431 -32.27 -33.66 35.85
CA ASN A 431 -31.57 -32.97 34.77
C ASN A 431 -30.62 -31.90 35.31
N GLN A 432 -31.06 -31.04 36.22
CA GLN A 432 -30.21 -30.01 36.85
C GLN A 432 -28.99 -30.62 37.55
N THR A 433 -29.13 -31.71 38.31
CA THR A 433 -27.98 -32.38 38.95
C THR A 433 -27.09 -33.17 37.96
N LEU A 434 -27.59 -33.53 36.77
CA LEU A 434 -26.76 -34.04 35.67
C LEU A 434 -26.03 -32.90 34.95
N ASP A 435 -26.71 -31.79 34.66
CA ASP A 435 -26.17 -30.60 34.01
C ASP A 435 -25.12 -29.92 34.89
N GLU A 436 -25.35 -29.81 36.20
CA GLU A 436 -24.35 -29.37 37.17
C GLU A 436 -23.11 -30.27 37.16
N ARG A 437 -23.29 -31.60 37.11
CA ARG A 437 -22.16 -32.54 36.98
C ARG A 437 -21.41 -32.37 35.67
N GLN A 438 -22.12 -32.23 34.55
CA GLN A 438 -21.52 -32.00 33.25
C GLN A 438 -20.80 -30.65 33.19
N CYS A 439 -21.36 -29.59 33.76
CA CYS A 439 -20.73 -28.28 33.87
C CYS A 439 -19.52 -28.30 34.80
N GLN A 440 -19.56 -29.01 35.94
CA GLN A 440 -18.39 -29.20 36.81
C GLN A 440 -17.27 -29.99 36.11
N GLN A 441 -17.61 -31.05 35.37
CA GLN A 441 -16.64 -31.78 34.54
C GLN A 441 -16.07 -30.92 33.41
N ARG A 442 -16.92 -30.13 32.74
CA ARG A 442 -16.51 -29.23 31.65
C ARG A 442 -15.61 -28.11 32.16
N LEU A 443 -15.96 -27.46 33.28
CA LEU A 443 -15.14 -26.46 33.95
C LEU A 443 -13.81 -27.04 34.47
N ALA A 444 -13.80 -28.28 34.94
CA ALA A 444 -12.56 -28.96 35.32
C ALA A 444 -11.66 -29.21 34.10
N LEU A 445 -12.22 -29.67 32.98
CA LEU A 445 -11.49 -29.88 31.72
C LEU A 445 -11.02 -28.55 31.10
N GLU A 446 -11.84 -27.50 31.11
CA GLU A 446 -11.49 -26.15 30.68
C GLU A 446 -10.37 -25.56 31.55
N LYS A 447 -10.41 -25.79 32.87
CA LYS A 447 -9.34 -25.38 33.78
C LYS A 447 -8.03 -26.13 33.52
N TYR A 448 -8.06 -27.45 33.37
CA TYR A 448 -6.87 -28.23 32.98
C TYR A 448 -6.32 -27.78 31.62
N LEU A 449 -7.18 -27.55 30.63
CA LEU A 449 -6.79 -27.07 29.31
C LEU A 449 -6.20 -25.66 29.34
N ASN A 450 -6.68 -24.77 30.22
CA ASN A 450 -6.09 -23.45 30.43
C ASN A 450 -4.76 -23.53 31.20
N GLU A 451 -4.65 -24.37 32.24
CA GLU A 451 -3.39 -24.60 32.95
C GLU A 451 -2.31 -25.17 32.01
N GLU A 452 -2.69 -26.08 31.11
CA GLU A 452 -1.80 -26.59 30.06
C GLU A 452 -1.44 -25.50 29.04
N LYS A 453 -2.41 -24.73 28.53
CA LYS A 453 -2.15 -23.59 27.61
C LYS A 453 -1.23 -22.55 28.24
N GLU A 454 -1.44 -22.16 29.50
CA GLU A 454 -0.55 -21.25 30.21
C GLU A 454 0.84 -21.86 30.39
N MET A 455 0.94 -23.17 30.64
CA MET A 455 2.24 -23.85 30.76
C MET A 455 2.98 -23.91 29.42
N GLN A 456 2.27 -24.14 28.31
CA GLN A 456 2.81 -24.06 26.95
C GLN A 456 3.23 -22.62 26.61
N GLN A 457 2.39 -21.62 26.89
CA GLN A 457 2.73 -20.19 26.71
C GLN A 457 3.99 -19.81 27.52
N ARG A 458 4.06 -20.16 28.81
CA ARG A 458 5.24 -19.93 29.65
C ARG A 458 6.49 -20.67 29.15
N ASN A 459 6.36 -21.71 28.33
CA ASN A 459 7.50 -22.39 27.72
C ASN A 459 7.91 -21.68 26.43
N TYR A 460 6.97 -21.31 25.55
CA TYR A 460 7.26 -20.48 24.37
C TYR A 460 7.84 -19.11 24.75
N GLU A 461 7.38 -18.47 25.83
CA GLU A 461 7.97 -17.23 26.36
C GLU A 461 9.44 -17.42 26.77
N LYS A 462 9.79 -18.55 27.41
CA LYS A 462 11.18 -18.89 27.77
C LYS A 462 12.01 -19.18 26.53
N GLU A 463 11.46 -19.88 25.54
CA GLU A 463 12.14 -20.15 24.26
C GLU A 463 12.40 -18.85 23.49
N ILE A 464 11.42 -17.95 23.41
CA ILE A 464 11.56 -16.62 22.83
C ILE A 464 12.61 -15.80 23.58
N LEU A 465 12.59 -15.78 24.92
CA LEU A 465 13.61 -15.10 25.73
C LEU A 465 15.01 -15.69 25.54
N ASN A 466 15.13 -17.02 25.41
CA ASN A 466 16.40 -17.69 25.12
C ASN A 466 16.90 -17.38 23.70
N LEU A 467 16.03 -17.37 22.69
CA LEU A 467 16.37 -16.99 21.32
C LEU A 467 16.76 -15.52 21.21
N GLN A 468 16.03 -14.61 21.87
CA GLN A 468 16.38 -13.20 21.98
C GLN A 468 17.73 -12.99 22.68
N ARG A 469 18.01 -13.78 23.73
CA ARG A 469 19.31 -13.77 24.40
C ARG A 469 20.43 -14.28 23.49
N ASN A 470 20.24 -15.42 22.84
CA ASN A 470 21.22 -15.98 21.92
C ASN A 470 21.54 -15.00 20.78
N HIS A 471 20.54 -14.40 20.13
CA HIS A 471 20.76 -13.35 19.13
C HIS A 471 21.43 -12.09 19.71
N LYS A 472 21.20 -11.74 20.98
CA LYS A 472 21.91 -10.62 21.64
C LYS A 472 23.38 -10.97 21.89
N ASP A 473 23.68 -12.20 22.27
CA ASP A 473 25.03 -12.69 22.54
C ASP A 473 25.81 -12.94 21.21
N GLU A 474 25.14 -13.41 20.16
CA GLU A 474 25.63 -13.46 18.77
C GLU A 474 25.90 -12.05 18.21
N THR A 475 24.98 -11.10 18.37
CA THR A 475 25.19 -9.74 17.84
C THR A 475 26.19 -8.92 18.65
N THR A 476 26.43 -9.22 19.92
CA THR A 476 27.56 -8.64 20.66
C THR A 476 28.89 -9.25 20.24
N THR A 477 29.00 -10.58 20.12
CA THR A 477 30.22 -11.25 19.63
C THR A 477 30.57 -10.87 18.19
N LEU A 478 29.59 -10.77 17.28
CA LEU A 478 29.79 -10.24 15.92
C LEU A 478 30.30 -8.79 15.94
N LYS A 479 29.69 -7.90 16.74
CA LYS A 479 30.16 -6.51 16.88
C LYS A 479 31.56 -6.42 17.47
N GLU A 480 31.90 -7.28 18.42
CA GLU A 480 33.23 -7.31 19.03
C GLU A 480 34.29 -7.85 18.05
N ASN A 481 33.96 -8.88 17.26
CA ASN A 481 34.82 -9.39 16.21
C ASN A 481 35.01 -8.36 15.08
N SER A 482 33.95 -7.67 14.63
CA SER A 482 34.09 -6.55 13.70
C SER A 482 34.96 -5.42 14.27
N ARG A 483 34.82 -5.10 15.57
CA ARG A 483 35.65 -4.10 16.24
C ARG A 483 37.12 -4.53 16.33
N LYS A 484 37.41 -5.81 16.59
CA LYS A 484 38.76 -6.38 16.55
C LYS A 484 39.36 -6.32 15.16
N ASN A 485 38.63 -6.75 14.13
CA ASN A 485 39.07 -6.69 12.73
C ASN A 485 39.37 -5.26 12.29
N VAL A 486 38.54 -4.27 12.65
CA VAL A 486 38.79 -2.84 12.38
C VAL A 486 40.01 -2.32 13.15
N ALA A 487 40.18 -2.71 14.42
CA ALA A 487 41.37 -2.34 15.19
C ALA A 487 42.66 -2.94 14.60
N GLU A 488 42.64 -4.20 14.18
CA GLU A 488 43.77 -4.84 13.50
C GLU A 488 44.08 -4.22 12.13
N LEU A 489 43.06 -3.89 11.33
CA LEU A 489 43.25 -3.23 10.04
C LEU A 489 43.78 -1.81 10.21
N SER A 490 43.34 -1.10 11.24
CA SER A 490 43.87 0.22 11.64
C SER A 490 45.32 0.10 12.12
N GLN A 491 45.64 -0.90 12.95
CA GLN A 491 47.02 -1.15 13.40
C GLN A 491 47.94 -1.53 12.23
N LYS A 492 47.47 -2.34 11.27
CA LYS A 492 48.20 -2.69 10.04
C LYS A 492 48.43 -1.44 9.18
N HIS A 493 47.45 -0.54 9.06
CA HIS A 493 47.64 0.75 8.39
C HIS A 493 48.63 1.66 9.13
N GLN A 494 48.57 1.75 10.46
CA GLN A 494 49.51 2.56 11.24
C GLN A 494 50.93 2.05 11.06
N VAL A 495 51.17 0.74 11.22
CA VAL A 495 52.50 0.14 11.00
C VAL A 495 52.99 0.33 9.55
N ALA A 496 52.10 0.25 8.56
CA ALA A 496 52.46 0.54 7.18
C ALA A 496 52.85 2.02 6.96
N LEU A 497 52.07 2.96 7.51
CA LEU A 497 52.37 4.39 7.47
C LEU A 497 53.67 4.73 8.21
N ASP A 498 53.88 4.18 9.40
CA ASP A 498 55.10 4.35 10.19
C ASP A 498 56.32 3.83 9.39
N SER A 499 56.19 2.67 8.72
CA SER A 499 57.27 2.13 7.87
C SER A 499 57.54 2.99 6.63
N LEU A 500 56.50 3.56 6.01
CA LEU A 500 56.62 4.50 4.89
C LEU A 500 57.25 5.82 5.32
N HIS A 501 56.92 6.33 6.51
CA HIS A 501 57.58 7.48 7.11
C HIS A 501 59.06 7.17 7.42
N GLU A 502 59.37 5.99 7.95
CA GLU A 502 60.76 5.61 8.25
C GLU A 502 61.59 5.43 6.96
N THR A 503 61.03 4.91 5.87
CA THR A 503 61.71 4.86 4.56
C THR A 503 61.88 6.26 3.95
N ASN A 504 60.82 7.09 3.97
CA ASN A 504 60.90 8.45 3.44
C ASN A 504 61.89 9.31 4.22
N GLU A 505 61.97 9.17 5.55
CA GLU A 505 63.01 9.82 6.36
C GLU A 505 64.42 9.34 6.01
N LYS A 506 64.62 8.04 5.76
CA LYS A 506 65.92 7.48 5.34
C LYS A 506 66.34 8.02 3.97
N GLU A 507 65.41 8.10 3.02
CA GLU A 507 65.67 8.68 1.70
C GLU A 507 65.91 10.19 1.77
N GLN A 508 65.13 10.94 2.57
CA GLN A 508 65.35 12.37 2.79
C GLN A 508 66.72 12.64 3.43
N LYS A 509 67.11 11.88 4.45
CA LYS A 509 68.44 11.99 5.10
C LYS A 509 69.57 11.62 4.14
N LYS A 510 69.37 10.62 3.27
CA LYS A 510 70.32 10.26 2.21
C LYS A 510 70.47 11.41 1.20
N MET A 511 69.36 11.90 0.65
CA MET A 511 69.33 13.02 -0.31
C MET A 511 69.95 14.29 0.27
N GLN A 512 69.70 14.60 1.55
CA GLN A 512 70.36 15.69 2.26
C GLN A 512 71.88 15.47 2.28
N SER A 513 72.36 14.30 2.73
CA SER A 513 73.80 14.02 2.77
C SER A 513 74.47 14.01 1.38
N GLU A 514 73.74 13.66 0.31
CA GLU A 514 74.22 13.74 -1.07
C GLU A 514 74.26 15.18 -1.61
N MET A 515 73.39 16.06 -1.11
CA MET A 515 73.42 17.50 -1.41
C MET A 515 74.56 18.18 -0.65
N ASP A 516 74.68 17.90 0.65
CA ASP A 516 75.76 18.43 1.50
C ASP A 516 77.14 18.02 0.95
N GLN A 517 77.30 16.78 0.48
CA GLN A 517 78.52 16.31 -0.20
C GLN A 517 78.80 16.95 -1.57
N LYS A 518 77.79 17.49 -2.27
CA LYS A 518 78.00 18.27 -3.51
C LYS A 518 78.46 19.67 -3.15
N LEU A 519 77.77 20.33 -2.22
CA LEU A 519 78.13 21.65 -1.71
C LEU A 519 79.53 21.68 -1.10
N GLU A 520 79.95 20.63 -0.39
CA GLU A 520 81.32 20.50 0.14
C GLU A 520 82.36 20.40 -0.98
N LYS A 521 82.09 19.66 -2.05
CA LYS A 521 82.98 19.54 -3.22
C LYS A 521 83.06 20.84 -4.01
N GLU A 522 81.93 21.50 -4.23
CA GLU A 522 81.86 22.81 -4.89
C GLU A 522 82.59 23.87 -4.06
N ARG A 523 82.46 23.87 -2.72
CA ARG A 523 83.24 24.76 -1.85
C ARG A 523 84.74 24.48 -1.97
N LEU A 524 85.17 23.22 -1.91
CA LEU A 524 86.59 22.87 -2.04
C LEU A 524 87.17 23.27 -3.41
N GLN A 525 86.43 23.08 -4.51
CA GLN A 525 86.82 23.55 -5.83
C GLN A 525 86.96 25.07 -5.89
N LEU A 526 86.00 25.82 -5.36
CA LEU A 526 86.06 27.28 -5.26
C LEU A 526 87.19 27.77 -4.33
N GLU A 527 87.54 27.00 -3.30
CA GLU A 527 88.68 27.28 -2.42
C GLU A 527 90.03 27.01 -3.11
N GLU A 528 90.13 25.98 -3.95
CA GLU A 528 91.29 25.73 -4.81
C GLU A 528 91.46 26.80 -5.91
N GLU A 529 90.40 27.15 -6.64
CA GLU A 529 90.42 28.23 -7.64
C GLU A 529 90.83 29.58 -7.03
N LYS A 530 90.26 29.91 -5.86
CA LYS A 530 90.61 31.08 -5.05
C LYS A 530 92.07 31.04 -4.58
N HIS A 531 92.63 29.87 -4.30
CA HIS A 531 94.05 29.73 -3.96
C HIS A 531 94.94 29.94 -5.20
N GLN A 532 94.58 29.39 -6.35
CA GLN A 532 95.30 29.57 -7.61
C GLN A 532 95.30 31.04 -8.05
N LEU A 533 94.15 31.72 -8.01
CA LEU A 533 94.03 33.15 -8.31
C LEU A 533 94.86 34.01 -7.34
N ARG A 534 94.89 33.67 -6.05
CA ARG A 534 95.76 34.35 -5.07
C ARG A 534 97.26 34.16 -5.40
N GLN A 535 97.66 32.96 -5.81
CA GLN A 535 99.04 32.68 -6.19
C GLN A 535 99.44 33.41 -7.49
N GLN A 536 98.54 33.48 -8.48
CA GLN A 536 98.74 34.29 -9.69
C GLN A 536 98.89 35.77 -9.36
N LEU A 537 98.06 36.32 -8.46
CA LEU A 537 98.16 37.72 -8.03
C LEU A 537 99.46 38.01 -7.27
N GLU A 538 99.94 37.08 -6.43
CA GLU A 538 101.20 37.28 -5.71
C GLU A 538 102.42 37.18 -6.63
N ASN A 539 102.45 36.21 -7.55
CA ASN A 539 103.48 36.15 -8.60
C ASN A 539 103.51 37.45 -9.44
N LEU A 540 102.33 38.00 -9.79
CA LEU A 540 102.23 39.25 -10.54
C LEU A 540 102.72 40.46 -9.71
N ARG A 541 102.49 40.46 -8.39
CA ARG A 541 103.05 41.47 -7.47
C ARG A 541 104.56 41.38 -7.37
N GLU A 542 105.13 40.18 -7.27
CA GLU A 542 106.59 39.98 -7.26
C GLU A 542 107.23 40.49 -8.57
N GLU A 543 106.64 40.14 -9.72
CA GLU A 543 107.07 40.66 -11.03
C GLU A 543 107.00 42.19 -11.12
N LEU A 544 105.89 42.80 -10.68
CA LEU A 544 105.73 44.26 -10.70
C LEU A 544 106.68 44.96 -9.73
N THR A 545 106.96 44.34 -8.57
CA THR A 545 107.91 44.86 -7.58
C THR A 545 109.36 44.79 -8.11
N ALA A 546 109.71 43.71 -8.82
CA ALA A 546 111.00 43.62 -9.51
C ALA A 546 111.16 44.70 -10.60
N LYS A 547 110.11 44.94 -11.41
CA LYS A 547 110.08 45.98 -12.45
C LYS A 547 110.11 47.41 -11.88
N LEU A 548 109.51 47.64 -10.71
CA LEU A 548 109.58 48.91 -9.98
C LEU A 548 110.99 49.16 -9.42
N ASN A 549 111.64 48.13 -8.88
CA ASN A 549 112.98 48.22 -8.31
C ASN A 549 114.05 48.54 -9.38
N THR A 550 113.95 47.98 -10.59
CA THR A 550 114.86 48.34 -11.69
C THR A 550 114.60 49.76 -12.22
N ALA A 551 113.33 50.19 -12.33
CA ALA A 551 113.00 51.57 -12.72
C ALA A 551 113.55 52.61 -11.72
N ASN A 552 113.42 52.37 -10.42
CA ASN A 552 113.91 53.27 -9.37
C ASN A 552 115.44 53.44 -9.40
N GLN A 553 116.20 52.41 -9.80
CA GLN A 553 117.66 52.50 -9.92
C GLN A 553 118.10 53.47 -11.03
N GLU A 554 117.39 53.50 -12.18
CA GLU A 554 117.71 54.43 -13.26
C GLU A 554 117.25 55.87 -12.95
N VAL A 555 116.16 56.05 -12.19
CA VAL A 555 115.74 57.38 -11.71
C VAL A 555 116.81 58.03 -10.82
N CYS A 556 117.41 57.27 -9.89
CA CYS A 556 118.54 57.75 -9.08
C CYS A 556 119.73 58.19 -9.95
N ARG A 557 120.04 57.41 -11.01
CA ARG A 557 121.13 57.70 -11.95
C ARG A 557 120.94 59.01 -12.71
N LEU A 558 119.69 59.36 -13.03
CA LEU A 558 119.34 60.59 -13.74
C LEU A 558 119.28 61.82 -12.82
N GLN A 559 118.82 61.67 -11.58
CA GLN A 559 118.72 62.79 -10.62
C GLN A 559 120.08 63.41 -10.25
N ASP A 560 121.18 62.65 -10.31
CA ASP A 560 122.52 63.17 -10.00
C ASP A 560 123.21 63.88 -11.17
N LEU A 561 122.68 63.79 -12.40
CA LEU A 561 123.09 64.64 -13.52
C LEU A 561 122.49 66.05 -13.40
N VAL A 562 121.21 66.14 -13.03
CA VAL A 562 120.45 67.41 -13.04
C VAL A 562 120.93 68.41 -11.98
N LYS A 563 121.41 67.94 -10.82
CA LYS A 563 121.87 68.76 -9.68
C LYS A 563 123.13 69.61 -9.93
N LYS A 564 123.67 69.68 -11.16
CA LYS A 564 124.95 70.32 -11.48
C LYS A 564 124.88 71.51 -12.46
N SER A 565 123.70 71.88 -12.94
CA SER A 565 123.58 72.74 -14.14
C SER A 565 123.19 74.21 -13.91
N GLU A 566 122.30 74.54 -12.97
CA GLU A 566 121.61 75.85 -13.00
C GLU A 566 121.62 76.65 -11.68
N GLN A 567 122.29 77.81 -11.72
CA GLN A 567 122.17 78.93 -10.78
C GLN A 567 122.40 80.27 -11.54
N GLY A 568 121.49 81.25 -11.40
CA GLY A 568 121.81 82.67 -11.71
C GLY A 568 120.75 83.51 -12.44
N LEU A 569 120.19 84.50 -11.71
CA LEU A 569 119.91 85.92 -12.05
C LEU A 569 119.44 86.32 -13.49
N GLY A 570 118.53 87.30 -13.71
CA GLY A 570 117.78 88.20 -12.82
C GLY A 570 118.12 89.70 -12.95
N SER A 571 117.19 90.54 -13.44
CA SER A 571 117.00 92.00 -13.18
C SER A 571 116.46 92.78 -14.39
N ALA A 572 115.42 93.62 -14.17
CA ALA A 572 115.30 95.02 -14.63
C ALA A 572 113.87 95.56 -14.39
N GLU A 573 113.73 96.74 -13.77
CA GLU A 573 112.43 97.32 -13.37
C GLU A 573 112.40 98.83 -13.66
N GLY A 574 111.37 99.34 -14.36
CA GLY A 574 111.36 100.76 -14.78
C GLY A 574 110.22 101.29 -15.67
N HIS A 575 109.18 100.51 -16.01
CA HIS A 575 108.09 100.92 -16.93
C HIS A 575 106.69 100.98 -16.30
N ILE A 576 106.61 101.26 -15.00
CA ILE A 576 105.36 101.15 -14.21
C ILE A 576 104.36 102.29 -14.46
N SER A 577 104.80 103.47 -14.94
CA SER A 577 103.94 104.67 -15.01
C SER A 577 102.99 104.74 -16.21
N SER A 578 103.28 104.09 -17.34
CA SER A 578 102.43 104.17 -18.55
C SER A 578 101.31 103.12 -18.61
N LEU A 579 101.38 102.07 -17.79
CA LEU A 579 100.41 100.97 -17.79
C LEU A 579 99.09 101.31 -17.05
N LYS A 580 99.11 102.24 -16.11
CA LYS A 580 97.92 102.62 -15.31
C LYS A 580 96.80 103.24 -16.17
N ASP A 581 97.16 104.12 -17.10
CA ASP A 581 96.22 104.78 -18.01
C ASP A 581 95.61 103.83 -19.05
N ALA A 582 96.25 102.68 -19.30
CA ALA A 582 95.69 101.61 -20.13
C ALA A 582 94.73 100.73 -19.32
N GLN A 583 95.09 100.42 -18.07
CA GLN A 583 94.28 99.61 -17.14
C GLN A 583 92.88 100.22 -16.92
N GLU A 584 92.78 101.54 -16.73
CA GLU A 584 91.49 102.18 -16.41
C GLU A 584 90.49 102.22 -17.59
N ARG A 585 90.96 102.10 -18.84
CA ARG A 585 90.09 101.99 -20.02
C ARG A 585 89.53 100.58 -20.17
N LEU A 586 90.42 99.57 -20.09
CA LEU A 586 90.04 98.16 -20.15
C LEU A 586 89.04 97.77 -19.05
N GLN A 587 89.17 98.34 -17.85
CA GLN A 587 88.23 98.11 -16.75
C GLN A 587 86.77 98.46 -17.14
N LYS A 588 86.55 99.58 -17.84
CA LYS A 588 85.20 100.08 -18.19
C LYS A 588 84.53 99.23 -19.26
N GLU A 589 85.29 98.73 -20.24
CA GLU A 589 84.79 97.78 -21.26
C GLU A 589 84.49 96.40 -20.67
N LEU A 590 85.30 95.97 -19.70
CA LEU A 590 85.14 94.71 -18.97
C LEU A 590 83.90 94.73 -18.06
N ASP A 591 83.57 95.88 -17.44
CA ASP A 591 82.36 96.01 -16.64
C ASP A 591 81.08 96.19 -17.48
N TYR A 592 81.15 96.81 -18.68
CA TYR A 592 80.03 96.81 -19.64
C TYR A 592 79.72 95.42 -20.18
N SER A 593 80.75 94.64 -20.55
CA SER A 593 80.57 93.26 -21.02
C SER A 593 80.08 92.32 -19.91
N ARG A 594 80.48 92.53 -18.64
CA ARG A 594 79.88 91.87 -17.47
C ARG A 594 78.41 92.18 -17.28
N ALA A 595 77.97 93.43 -17.47
CA ALA A 595 76.56 93.80 -17.34
C ALA A 595 75.70 93.05 -18.37
N LYS A 596 76.12 93.04 -19.64
CA LYS A 596 75.43 92.33 -20.71
C LYS A 596 75.43 90.80 -20.52
N LEU A 597 76.50 90.25 -19.94
CA LEU A 597 76.56 88.83 -19.55
C LEU A 597 75.52 88.46 -18.48
N ARG A 598 75.24 89.35 -17.51
CA ARG A 598 74.14 89.14 -16.54
C ARG A 598 72.79 89.13 -17.24
N GLU A 599 72.47 90.12 -18.05
CA GLU A 599 71.19 90.16 -18.79
C GLU A 599 70.95 88.87 -19.60
N THR A 600 71.97 88.32 -20.25
CA THR A 600 71.88 87.02 -20.94
C THR A 600 71.77 85.83 -20.00
N SER A 601 72.39 85.87 -18.82
CA SER A 601 72.32 84.81 -17.81
C SER A 601 70.97 84.78 -17.10
N ASP A 602 70.40 85.95 -16.80
CA ASP A 602 69.10 86.10 -16.16
C ASP A 602 67.98 85.68 -17.12
N SER A 603 68.11 86.04 -18.41
CA SER A 603 67.24 85.54 -19.49
C SER A 603 67.32 84.02 -19.66
N LEU A 604 68.53 83.44 -19.60
CA LEU A 604 68.72 81.98 -19.66
C LEU A 604 68.10 81.28 -18.45
N SER A 605 68.24 81.85 -17.25
CA SER A 605 67.64 81.34 -16.02
C SER A 605 66.10 81.33 -16.08
N SER A 606 65.48 82.38 -16.63
CA SER A 606 64.03 82.40 -16.87
C SER A 606 63.58 81.29 -17.83
N ALA A 607 64.29 81.14 -18.95
CA ALA A 607 63.99 80.08 -19.94
C ALA A 607 64.21 78.66 -19.37
N GLN A 608 65.19 78.48 -18.49
CA GLN A 608 65.40 77.22 -17.76
C GLN A 608 64.24 76.94 -16.79
N GLY A 609 63.81 77.94 -16.02
CA GLY A 609 62.66 77.80 -15.12
C GLY A 609 61.34 77.46 -15.85
N GLU A 610 61.10 78.08 -17.00
CA GLU A 610 59.94 77.77 -17.86
C GLU A 610 59.99 76.34 -18.41
N LEU A 611 61.17 75.87 -18.86
CA LEU A 611 61.37 74.49 -19.31
C LEU A 611 61.19 73.48 -18.17
N GLU A 612 61.70 73.77 -16.97
CA GLU A 612 61.53 72.89 -15.80
C GLU A 612 60.07 72.85 -15.32
N HIS A 613 59.34 73.97 -15.35
CA HIS A 613 57.91 74.01 -15.06
C HIS A 613 57.11 73.17 -16.08
N GLN A 614 57.40 73.29 -17.37
CA GLN A 614 56.77 72.45 -18.40
C GLN A 614 57.11 70.96 -18.20
N ARG A 615 58.37 70.64 -17.86
CA ARG A 615 58.77 69.26 -17.57
C ARG A 615 57.99 68.66 -16.41
N GLN A 616 57.80 69.43 -15.33
CA GLN A 616 57.01 69.02 -14.16
C GLN A 616 55.52 68.85 -14.50
N GLU A 617 54.93 69.71 -15.34
CA GLU A 617 53.55 69.51 -15.82
C GLU A 617 53.40 68.22 -16.64
N TYR A 618 54.35 67.92 -17.53
CA TYR A 618 54.30 66.69 -18.32
C TYR A 618 54.56 65.45 -17.47
N GLU A 619 55.48 65.51 -16.49
CA GLU A 619 55.69 64.43 -15.52
C GLU A 619 54.41 64.17 -14.69
N ALA A 620 53.75 65.21 -14.20
CA ALA A 620 52.50 65.08 -13.44
C ALA A 620 51.35 64.50 -14.29
N ARG A 621 51.18 64.97 -15.53
CA ARG A 621 50.18 64.41 -16.47
C ARG A 621 50.47 62.96 -16.83
N LEU A 622 51.75 62.58 -16.92
CA LEU A 622 52.17 61.20 -17.18
C LEU A 622 51.92 60.30 -15.96
N THR A 623 52.09 60.78 -14.73
CA THR A 623 51.75 60.01 -13.53
C THR A 623 50.24 59.81 -13.39
N THR A 624 49.42 60.85 -13.59
CA THR A 624 47.96 60.70 -13.50
C THR A 624 47.41 59.75 -14.56
N ALA A 625 47.90 59.84 -15.81
CA ALA A 625 47.50 58.90 -16.87
C ALA A 625 47.85 57.44 -16.52
N LYS A 626 49.06 57.19 -15.99
CA LYS A 626 49.49 55.85 -15.54
C LYS A 626 48.67 55.35 -14.34
N GLU A 627 48.24 56.23 -13.46
CA GLU A 627 47.36 55.87 -12.33
C GLU A 627 45.94 55.54 -12.81
N GLU A 628 45.41 56.26 -13.80
CA GLU A 628 44.13 55.96 -14.44
C GLU A 628 44.16 54.63 -15.20
N GLU A 629 45.18 54.36 -16.02
CA GLU A 629 45.38 53.07 -16.70
C GLU A 629 45.47 51.92 -15.68
N LYS A 630 46.25 52.10 -14.61
CA LYS A 630 46.39 51.12 -13.52
C LYS A 630 45.08 50.91 -12.75
N LEU A 631 44.21 51.92 -12.67
CA LEU A 631 42.88 51.79 -12.09
C LEU A 631 41.91 51.05 -13.03
N GLN A 632 42.01 51.26 -14.35
CA GLN A 632 41.23 50.53 -15.34
C GLN A 632 41.64 49.06 -15.42
N LEU A 633 42.94 48.76 -15.47
CA LEU A 633 43.46 47.38 -15.43
C LEU A 633 42.93 46.61 -14.22
N LYS A 634 43.01 47.19 -13.01
CA LYS A 634 42.44 46.59 -11.80
C LYS A 634 40.93 46.33 -11.86
N LYS A 635 40.17 47.19 -12.55
CA LYS A 635 38.73 46.97 -12.78
C LYS A 635 38.51 45.80 -13.74
N PHE A 636 39.26 45.73 -14.85
CA PHE A 636 39.18 44.61 -15.78
C PHE A 636 39.62 43.28 -15.13
N GLU A 637 40.66 43.26 -14.31
CA GLU A 637 41.07 42.11 -13.50
C GLU A 637 39.94 41.65 -12.58
N GLN A 638 39.31 42.57 -11.84
CA GLN A 638 38.20 42.27 -10.93
C GLN A 638 36.93 41.81 -11.66
N ASP A 639 36.60 42.40 -12.81
CA ASP A 639 35.46 42.01 -13.64
C ASP A 639 35.67 40.61 -14.26
N LEU A 640 36.90 40.31 -14.70
CA LEU A 640 37.28 38.99 -15.18
C LEU A 640 37.22 37.96 -14.04
N GLU A 641 37.82 38.24 -12.88
CA GLU A 641 37.71 37.37 -11.71
C GLU A 641 36.24 37.11 -11.34
N GLN A 642 35.39 38.14 -11.32
CA GLN A 642 33.98 37.99 -10.99
C GLN A 642 33.23 37.13 -12.01
N LYS A 643 33.50 37.31 -13.31
CA LYS A 643 32.95 36.47 -14.38
C LYS A 643 33.40 35.01 -14.24
N TRP A 644 34.70 34.75 -14.11
CA TRP A 644 35.23 33.39 -13.89
C TRP A 644 34.67 32.75 -12.61
N LYS A 645 34.58 33.49 -11.50
CA LYS A 645 33.96 33.03 -10.25
C LYS A 645 32.45 32.78 -10.39
N ALA A 646 31.75 33.52 -11.25
CA ALA A 646 30.34 33.28 -11.56
C ALA A 646 30.15 32.01 -12.42
N THR A 647 30.89 31.89 -13.53
CA THR A 647 30.84 30.71 -14.41
C THR A 647 31.21 29.43 -13.67
N LEU A 648 32.24 29.47 -12.81
CA LEU A 648 32.65 28.30 -12.01
C LEU A 648 31.61 27.91 -10.94
N ARG A 649 30.85 28.87 -10.39
CA ARG A 649 29.68 28.55 -9.54
C ARG A 649 28.57 27.91 -10.37
N GLN A 650 28.21 28.50 -11.51
CA GLN A 650 27.14 27.98 -12.36
C GLN A 650 27.42 26.55 -12.85
N GLN A 651 28.66 26.25 -13.27
CA GLN A 651 29.05 24.88 -13.64
C GLN A 651 28.98 23.90 -12.45
N ARG A 652 29.31 24.34 -11.22
CA ARG A 652 29.15 23.52 -10.01
C ARG A 652 27.68 23.31 -9.61
N GLU A 653 26.82 24.30 -9.83
CA GLU A 653 25.38 24.18 -9.58
C GLU A 653 24.73 23.24 -10.61
N ASN A 654 25.09 23.38 -11.90
CA ASN A 654 24.65 22.49 -12.97
C ASN A 654 25.04 21.03 -12.69
N LEU A 655 26.32 20.76 -12.39
CA LEU A 655 26.79 19.41 -12.06
C LEU A 655 26.10 18.83 -10.81
N ARG A 656 25.79 19.67 -9.81
CA ARG A 656 25.02 19.27 -8.62
C ARG A 656 23.58 18.95 -8.98
N GLU A 657 22.94 19.72 -9.86
CA GLU A 657 21.61 19.42 -10.37
C GLU A 657 21.57 18.14 -11.21
N GLU A 658 22.58 17.88 -12.04
CA GLU A 658 22.66 16.68 -12.89
C GLU A 658 22.87 15.43 -12.05
N LEU A 659 23.81 15.45 -11.09
CA LEU A 659 23.95 14.39 -10.08
C LEU A 659 22.68 14.20 -9.25
N GLY A 660 22.00 15.30 -8.89
CA GLY A 660 20.73 15.26 -8.16
C GLY A 660 19.60 14.61 -8.98
N LYS A 661 19.51 14.94 -10.28
CA LYS A 661 18.54 14.35 -11.22
C LYS A 661 18.83 12.86 -11.43
N GLN A 662 20.08 12.49 -11.70
CA GLN A 662 20.52 11.09 -11.84
C GLN A 662 20.17 10.28 -10.59
N HIS A 663 20.58 10.70 -9.38
CA HIS A 663 20.18 10.00 -8.16
C HIS A 663 18.65 9.97 -7.93
N SER A 664 17.91 11.00 -8.34
CA SER A 664 16.43 10.99 -8.26
C SER A 664 15.80 9.97 -9.22
N GLU A 665 16.42 9.72 -10.38
CA GLU A 665 15.93 8.78 -11.39
C GLU A 665 16.42 7.34 -11.13
N GLU A 666 17.62 7.15 -10.58
CA GLU A 666 18.08 5.89 -10.00
C GLU A 666 17.22 5.46 -8.82
N THR A 667 16.99 6.34 -7.84
CA THR A 667 16.11 6.00 -6.70
C THR A 667 14.67 5.78 -7.14
N ARG A 668 14.14 6.56 -8.09
CA ARG A 668 12.81 6.36 -8.66
C ARG A 668 12.69 5.05 -9.43
N SER A 669 13.69 4.68 -10.23
CA SER A 669 13.68 3.41 -10.99
C SER A 669 13.88 2.21 -10.07
N ALA A 670 14.75 2.27 -9.08
CA ALA A 670 14.88 1.25 -8.04
C ALA A 670 13.59 1.08 -7.23
N LEU A 671 12.93 2.18 -6.83
CA LEU A 671 11.63 2.14 -6.14
C LEU A 671 10.52 1.58 -7.04
N ALA A 672 10.50 1.93 -8.33
CA ALA A 672 9.55 1.35 -9.30
C ALA A 672 9.80 -0.16 -9.49
N HIS A 673 11.06 -0.59 -9.56
CA HIS A 673 11.42 -2.01 -9.70
C HIS A 673 11.10 -2.82 -8.43
N LEU A 674 11.30 -2.24 -7.24
CA LEU A 674 10.87 -2.83 -5.97
C LEU A 674 9.34 -2.86 -5.82
N SER A 675 8.63 -1.84 -6.32
CA SER A 675 7.17 -1.82 -6.37
C SER A 675 6.66 -2.92 -7.30
N HIS A 676 7.26 -3.08 -8.47
CA HIS A 676 6.85 -4.08 -9.45
C HIS A 676 7.13 -5.52 -8.95
N LEU A 677 8.27 -5.76 -8.30
CA LEU A 677 8.55 -7.04 -7.65
C LEU A 677 7.51 -7.35 -6.56
N LYS A 678 7.20 -6.37 -5.68
CA LYS A 678 6.13 -6.54 -4.67
C LYS A 678 4.76 -6.79 -5.28
N GLU A 679 4.43 -6.16 -6.41
CA GLU A 679 3.18 -6.46 -7.13
C GLU A 679 3.19 -7.88 -7.73
N GLN A 680 4.33 -8.36 -8.25
CA GLN A 680 4.47 -9.73 -8.72
C GLN A 680 4.31 -10.73 -7.56
N ASP A 681 4.98 -10.52 -6.43
CA ASP A 681 4.88 -11.36 -5.22
C ASP A 681 3.43 -11.40 -4.70
N ILE A 682 2.82 -10.22 -4.51
CA ILE A 682 1.42 -10.08 -4.06
C ILE A 682 0.45 -10.76 -5.05
N ASN A 683 0.73 -10.74 -6.35
CA ASN A 683 -0.12 -11.40 -7.35
C ASN A 683 0.13 -12.91 -7.43
N ALA A 684 1.36 -13.39 -7.17
CA ALA A 684 1.66 -14.81 -7.00
C ALA A 684 0.95 -15.37 -5.76
N ASP A 685 1.04 -14.68 -4.62
CA ASP A 685 0.30 -15.02 -3.40
C ASP A 685 -1.21 -15.01 -3.63
N LYS A 686 -1.77 -13.98 -4.30
CA LYS A 686 -3.20 -13.98 -4.68
C LYS A 686 -3.58 -15.21 -5.50
N VAL A 687 -2.76 -15.63 -6.47
CA VAL A 687 -3.05 -16.82 -7.29
C VAL A 687 -2.96 -18.11 -6.47
N ILE A 688 -2.02 -18.21 -5.53
CA ILE A 688 -1.91 -19.35 -4.61
C ILE A 688 -3.11 -19.40 -3.66
N TRP A 689 -3.51 -18.26 -3.08
CA TRP A 689 -4.67 -18.16 -2.21
C TRP A 689 -6.00 -18.35 -2.96
N GLN A 690 -6.13 -17.86 -4.20
CA GLN A 690 -7.30 -18.13 -5.04
C GLN A 690 -7.43 -19.63 -5.31
N LYS A 691 -6.36 -20.32 -5.72
CA LYS A 691 -6.36 -21.78 -5.85
C LYS A 691 -6.72 -22.47 -4.54
N LYS A 692 -6.18 -22.00 -3.40
CA LYS A 692 -6.51 -22.62 -2.11
C LYS A 692 -7.97 -22.41 -1.69
N VAL A 693 -8.55 -21.26 -2.01
CA VAL A 693 -9.99 -20.98 -1.84
C VAL A 693 -10.83 -21.84 -2.80
N GLU A 694 -10.41 -22.00 -4.05
CA GLU A 694 -11.06 -22.85 -5.05
C GLU A 694 -11.02 -24.34 -4.66
N ASP A 695 -9.88 -24.86 -4.20
CA ASP A 695 -9.73 -26.19 -3.61
C ASP A 695 -10.68 -26.39 -2.42
N LEU A 696 -10.76 -25.41 -1.51
CA LEU A 696 -11.64 -25.47 -0.34
C LEU A 696 -13.12 -25.36 -0.74
N MET A 697 -13.47 -24.55 -1.74
CA MET A 697 -14.82 -24.50 -2.30
C MET A 697 -15.21 -25.83 -2.98
N ASN A 698 -14.26 -26.49 -3.67
CA ASN A 698 -14.43 -27.81 -4.27
C ASN A 698 -14.56 -28.91 -3.21
N GLN A 699 -13.82 -28.84 -2.10
CA GLN A 699 -14.02 -29.75 -0.95
C GLN A 699 -15.38 -29.50 -0.28
N ILE A 700 -15.79 -28.24 -0.11
CA ILE A 700 -17.11 -27.88 0.46
C ILE A 700 -18.25 -28.31 -0.47
N SER A 701 -18.12 -28.21 -1.79
CA SER A 701 -19.14 -28.67 -2.74
C SER A 701 -19.24 -30.20 -2.77
N LEU A 702 -18.11 -30.92 -2.74
CA LEU A 702 -18.08 -32.38 -2.65
C LEU A 702 -18.65 -32.88 -1.31
N LEU A 703 -18.33 -32.22 -0.19
CA LEU A 703 -18.91 -32.54 1.13
C LEU A 703 -20.41 -32.24 1.18
N LYS A 704 -20.86 -31.13 0.59
CA LYS A 704 -22.31 -30.85 0.43
C LYS A 704 -23.00 -31.92 -0.41
N GLN A 705 -22.44 -32.29 -1.55
CA GLN A 705 -23.00 -33.33 -2.42
C GLN A 705 -23.06 -34.70 -1.72
N ASN A 706 -22.03 -35.06 -0.95
CA ASN A 706 -22.03 -36.30 -0.16
C ASN A 706 -23.06 -36.26 0.98
N LEU A 707 -23.21 -35.12 1.68
CA LEU A 707 -24.23 -34.93 2.71
C LEU A 707 -25.65 -34.95 2.12
N GLU A 708 -25.86 -34.31 0.97
CA GLU A 708 -27.14 -34.29 0.25
C GLU A 708 -27.50 -35.68 -0.30
N MET A 709 -26.51 -36.45 -0.77
CA MET A 709 -26.67 -37.85 -1.15
C MET A 709 -27.05 -38.71 0.06
N GLN A 710 -26.33 -38.63 1.18
CA GLN A 710 -26.68 -39.36 2.42
C GLN A 710 -28.05 -38.93 3.00
N LEU A 711 -28.42 -37.65 2.86
CA LEU A 711 -29.73 -37.16 3.26
C LEU A 711 -30.83 -37.71 2.33
N SER A 712 -30.56 -37.85 1.04
CA SER A 712 -31.48 -38.51 0.10
C SER A 712 -31.61 -40.02 0.36
N GLU A 713 -30.54 -40.72 0.75
CA GLU A 713 -30.54 -42.15 1.07
C GLU A 713 -31.26 -42.44 2.40
N SER A 714 -31.02 -41.62 3.42
CA SER A 714 -31.74 -41.69 4.71
C SER A 714 -33.21 -41.28 4.54
N GLN A 715 -33.53 -40.29 3.72
CA GLN A 715 -34.92 -39.95 3.39
C GLN A 715 -35.62 -41.06 2.59
N ALA A 716 -34.93 -41.70 1.62
CA ALA A 716 -35.49 -42.80 0.83
C ALA A 716 -35.69 -44.09 1.65
N SER A 717 -34.81 -44.38 2.60
CA SER A 717 -34.98 -45.50 3.54
C SER A 717 -36.09 -45.21 4.56
N LEU A 718 -36.20 -43.98 5.07
CA LEU A 718 -37.32 -43.55 5.92
C LEU A 718 -38.67 -43.61 5.17
N GLN A 719 -38.72 -43.19 3.89
CA GLN A 719 -39.92 -43.34 3.05
C GLN A 719 -40.30 -44.82 2.84
N LYS A 720 -39.33 -45.71 2.59
CA LYS A 720 -39.58 -47.17 2.50
C LYS A 720 -40.16 -47.72 3.80
N LEU A 721 -39.58 -47.35 4.94
CA LEU A 721 -40.05 -47.77 6.27
C LEU A 721 -41.43 -47.21 6.59
N GLN A 722 -41.71 -45.95 6.22
CA GLN A 722 -43.02 -45.33 6.35
C GLN A 722 -44.08 -45.99 5.44
N CYS A 723 -43.69 -46.45 4.25
CA CYS A 723 -44.56 -47.26 3.38
C CYS A 723 -44.84 -48.65 3.99
N GLN A 724 -43.84 -49.30 4.58
CA GLN A 724 -44.01 -50.57 5.30
C GLN A 724 -44.95 -50.41 6.50
N PHE A 725 -44.74 -49.41 7.38
CA PHE A 725 -45.65 -49.14 8.49
C PHE A 725 -47.07 -48.79 8.03
N ASN A 726 -47.24 -48.04 6.94
CA ASN A 726 -48.57 -47.77 6.39
C ASN A 726 -49.24 -49.05 5.85
N HIS A 727 -48.50 -49.93 5.19
CA HIS A 727 -49.01 -51.21 4.69
C HIS A 727 -49.38 -52.17 5.84
N GLU A 728 -48.54 -52.28 6.88
CA GLU A 728 -48.88 -53.09 8.07
C GLU A 728 -50.07 -52.51 8.84
N ARG A 729 -50.16 -51.18 8.97
CA ARG A 729 -51.33 -50.51 9.56
C ARG A 729 -52.60 -50.75 8.74
N GLN A 730 -52.52 -50.76 7.41
CA GLN A 730 -53.64 -51.15 6.55
C GLN A 730 -54.04 -52.62 6.76
N ARG A 731 -53.08 -53.55 6.77
CA ARG A 731 -53.33 -54.98 7.05
C ARG A 731 -54.01 -55.18 8.40
N LEU A 732 -53.52 -54.52 9.45
CA LEU A 732 -54.12 -54.58 10.80
C LEU A 732 -55.51 -53.93 10.85
N THR A 733 -55.74 -52.87 10.08
CA THR A 733 -57.08 -52.25 9.97
C THR A 733 -58.07 -53.17 9.27
N GLN A 734 -57.64 -53.85 8.19
CA GLN A 734 -58.45 -54.85 7.49
C GLN A 734 -58.77 -56.04 8.40
N GLN A 735 -57.78 -56.58 9.11
CA GLN A 735 -57.99 -57.66 10.08
C GLN A 735 -58.94 -57.25 11.22
N LEU A 736 -58.88 -56.00 11.69
CA LEU A 736 -59.85 -55.48 12.67
C LEU A 736 -61.26 -55.33 12.09
N GLN A 737 -61.39 -54.93 10.82
CA GLN A 737 -62.68 -54.86 10.12
C GLN A 737 -63.28 -56.25 9.89
N GLU A 738 -62.49 -57.21 9.42
CA GLU A 738 -62.89 -58.62 9.27
C GLU A 738 -63.39 -59.21 10.60
N MET A 739 -62.63 -59.02 11.69
CA MET A 739 -63.03 -59.47 13.03
C MET A 739 -64.28 -58.74 13.56
N GLN A 740 -64.49 -57.47 13.23
CA GLN A 740 -65.72 -56.73 13.57
C GLN A 740 -66.93 -57.22 12.75
N GLU A 741 -66.75 -57.53 11.47
CA GLU A 741 -67.80 -58.11 10.63
C GLU A 741 -68.17 -59.53 11.08
N GLU A 742 -67.19 -60.38 11.41
CA GLU A 742 -67.47 -61.68 12.04
C GLU A 742 -68.22 -61.52 13.37
N HIS A 743 -67.80 -60.58 14.23
CA HIS A 743 -68.48 -60.34 15.50
C HIS A 743 -69.93 -59.88 15.28
N LYS A 744 -70.17 -58.99 14.31
CA LYS A 744 -71.50 -58.54 13.94
C LYS A 744 -72.36 -59.67 13.35
N GLN A 745 -71.79 -60.55 12.53
CA GLN A 745 -72.49 -61.75 12.04
C GLN A 745 -72.83 -62.72 13.19
N ARG A 746 -71.93 -62.90 14.16
CA ARG A 746 -72.20 -63.68 15.38
C ARG A 746 -73.30 -63.06 16.23
N GLN A 747 -73.33 -61.73 16.40
CA GLN A 747 -74.41 -61.02 17.08
C GLN A 747 -75.75 -61.21 16.37
N MET A 748 -75.83 -60.94 15.05
CA MET A 748 -77.03 -61.16 14.25
C MET A 748 -77.55 -62.61 14.37
N SER A 749 -76.66 -63.59 14.31
CA SER A 749 -77.00 -65.02 14.45
C SER A 749 -77.55 -65.37 15.85
N VAL A 750 -76.99 -64.77 16.91
CA VAL A 750 -77.48 -64.92 18.28
C VAL A 750 -78.82 -64.18 18.47
N GLU A 751 -79.01 -63.01 17.87
CA GLU A 751 -80.25 -62.24 17.89
C GLU A 751 -81.38 -62.99 17.15
N ASP A 752 -81.13 -63.54 15.96
CA ASP A 752 -82.07 -64.39 15.22
C ASP A 752 -82.40 -65.66 16.02
N ALA A 753 -81.40 -66.33 16.59
CA ALA A 753 -81.62 -67.50 17.45
C ALA A 753 -82.47 -67.15 18.70
N HIS A 754 -82.26 -65.97 19.29
CA HIS A 754 -83.03 -65.48 20.41
C HIS A 754 -84.47 -65.13 20.01
N GLN A 755 -84.69 -64.48 18.86
CA GLN A 755 -86.03 -64.23 18.33
C GLN A 755 -86.79 -65.52 17.97
N ILE A 756 -86.08 -66.56 17.49
CA ILE A 756 -86.67 -67.88 17.23
C ILE A 756 -87.01 -68.60 18.55
N ALA A 757 -86.19 -68.43 19.59
CA ALA A 757 -86.47 -68.96 20.92
C ALA A 757 -87.66 -68.25 21.58
N ILE A 758 -87.73 -66.91 21.47
CA ILE A 758 -88.88 -66.09 21.92
C ILE A 758 -90.15 -66.55 21.20
N ARG A 759 -90.17 -66.58 19.85
CA ARG A 759 -91.36 -67.01 19.09
C ARG A 759 -91.81 -68.42 19.44
N LYS A 760 -90.90 -69.38 19.63
CA LYS A 760 -91.26 -70.73 20.09
C LYS A 760 -91.85 -70.76 21.51
N LEU A 761 -91.40 -69.86 22.38
CA LEU A 761 -91.90 -69.73 23.74
C LEU A 761 -93.26 -69.02 23.76
N GLU A 762 -93.44 -67.97 22.94
CA GLU A 762 -94.72 -67.30 22.68
C GLU A 762 -95.74 -68.30 22.12
N GLU A 763 -95.43 -69.03 21.03
CA GLU A 763 -96.31 -70.07 20.49
C GLU A 763 -96.61 -71.18 21.52
N SER A 764 -95.67 -71.51 22.42
CA SER A 764 -95.92 -72.48 23.48
C SER A 764 -96.86 -71.93 24.55
N LYS A 765 -96.78 -70.63 24.87
CA LYS A 765 -97.68 -69.95 25.80
C LYS A 765 -99.06 -69.71 25.19
N GLU A 766 -99.16 -69.41 23.91
CA GLU A 766 -100.44 -69.37 23.20
C GLU A 766 -101.10 -70.75 23.18
N ARG A 767 -100.34 -71.83 22.92
CA ARG A 767 -100.87 -73.21 22.99
C ARG A 767 -101.35 -73.58 24.40
N GLU A 768 -100.52 -73.36 25.43
CA GLU A 768 -100.93 -73.55 26.83
C GLU A 768 -102.17 -72.72 27.20
N LEU A 769 -102.25 -71.46 26.73
CA LEU A 769 -103.42 -70.60 26.96
C LEU A 769 -104.66 -71.13 26.24
N THR A 770 -104.57 -71.58 24.99
CA THR A 770 -105.71 -72.18 24.28
C THR A 770 -106.18 -73.48 24.92
N GLU A 771 -105.27 -74.35 25.40
CA GLU A 771 -105.62 -75.58 26.12
C GLU A 771 -106.29 -75.26 27.47
N MET A 772 -105.81 -74.23 28.18
CA MET A 772 -106.44 -73.73 29.41
C MET A 772 -107.78 -73.05 29.17
N GLU A 773 -107.93 -72.28 28.08
CA GLU A 773 -109.20 -71.64 27.70
C GLU A 773 -110.24 -72.67 27.25
N GLU A 774 -109.89 -73.64 26.40
CA GLU A 774 -110.79 -74.73 26.00
C GLU A 774 -111.18 -75.60 27.21
N GLY A 775 -110.22 -75.91 28.09
CA GLY A 775 -110.48 -76.62 29.35
C GLY A 775 -111.43 -75.85 30.28
N LEU A 776 -111.20 -74.54 30.46
CA LEU A 776 -112.09 -73.67 31.24
C LEU A 776 -113.46 -73.51 30.58
N TYR A 777 -113.57 -73.42 29.26
CA TYR A 777 -114.87 -73.36 28.56
C TYR A 777 -115.68 -74.65 28.71
N GLN A 778 -115.02 -75.81 28.67
CA GLN A 778 -115.68 -77.10 28.90
C GLN A 778 -116.13 -77.25 30.36
N GLN A 779 -115.24 -76.96 31.33
CA GLN A 779 -115.58 -76.96 32.75
C GLN A 779 -116.70 -75.97 33.08
N HIS A 780 -116.64 -74.72 32.58
CA HIS A 780 -117.72 -73.77 32.77
C HIS A 780 -119.03 -74.21 32.11
N MET A 781 -119.03 -74.92 30.98
CA MET A 781 -120.30 -75.40 30.40
C MET A 781 -120.98 -76.49 31.26
N GLU A 782 -120.22 -77.36 31.92
CA GLU A 782 -120.74 -78.39 32.83
C GLU A 782 -121.13 -77.80 34.20
N GLU A 783 -120.33 -76.86 34.72
CA GLU A 783 -120.66 -76.10 35.92
C GLU A 783 -121.88 -75.20 35.71
N LEU A 784 -122.00 -74.47 34.60
CA LEU A 784 -123.14 -73.56 34.39
C LEU A 784 -124.48 -74.29 34.27
N GLN A 785 -124.49 -75.60 33.97
CA GLN A 785 -125.70 -76.42 33.97
C GLN A 785 -126.05 -76.86 35.40
N SER A 786 -125.11 -77.45 36.14
CA SER A 786 -125.32 -77.90 37.53
C SER A 786 -125.52 -76.75 38.54
N LEU A 787 -124.87 -75.61 38.30
CA LEU A 787 -124.94 -74.44 39.18
C LEU A 787 -126.24 -73.63 38.98
N LYS A 788 -126.81 -73.59 37.77
CA LYS A 788 -128.09 -72.91 37.51
C LYS A 788 -129.26 -73.53 38.28
N GLU A 789 -129.28 -74.86 38.43
CA GLU A 789 -130.35 -75.56 39.15
C GLU A 789 -130.23 -75.39 40.67
N THR A 790 -129.01 -75.32 41.20
CA THR A 790 -128.74 -75.19 42.64
C THR A 790 -128.77 -73.76 43.17
N HIS A 791 -128.25 -72.78 42.41
CA HIS A 791 -128.26 -71.36 42.81
C HIS A 791 -129.66 -70.74 42.87
N ARG A 792 -130.65 -71.30 42.15
CA ARG A 792 -132.05 -70.83 42.17
C ARG A 792 -132.71 -70.93 43.56
N LEU A 793 -132.21 -71.79 44.46
CA LEU A 793 -132.81 -72.03 45.78
C LEU A 793 -131.98 -71.48 46.96
N ASN A 794 -130.65 -71.33 46.80
CA ASN A 794 -129.77 -70.92 47.91
C ASN A 794 -129.48 -69.40 47.98
N ILE A 795 -129.73 -68.64 46.90
CA ILE A 795 -129.42 -67.19 46.86
C ILE A 795 -130.40 -66.35 47.68
N GLU A 796 -131.66 -66.76 47.81
CA GLU A 796 -132.71 -65.96 48.48
C GLU A 796 -132.59 -65.92 50.02
N THR A 797 -131.90 -66.89 50.63
CA THR A 797 -131.81 -67.04 52.09
C THR A 797 -130.54 -66.43 52.68
N LEU A 798 -129.36 -66.82 52.17
CA LEU A 798 -128.05 -66.51 52.78
C LEU A 798 -127.60 -65.04 52.66
N GLN A 799 -128.21 -64.24 51.79
CA GLN A 799 -127.82 -62.83 51.59
C GLN A 799 -128.28 -61.86 52.70
N LYS A 800 -129.17 -62.27 53.62
CA LYS A 800 -129.71 -61.37 54.66
C LYS A 800 -128.91 -61.32 55.95
N GLU A 801 -128.23 -62.41 56.32
CA GLU A 801 -127.70 -62.56 57.69
C GLU A 801 -126.23 -62.14 57.82
N THR A 802 -125.42 -62.36 56.77
CA THR A 802 -123.95 -62.17 56.81
C THR A 802 -123.50 -60.71 56.77
N ARG A 803 -124.28 -59.80 56.17
CA ARG A 803 -123.90 -58.38 55.99
C ARG A 803 -123.85 -57.58 57.30
N GLN A 804 -124.58 -57.99 58.34
CA GLN A 804 -124.76 -57.19 59.55
C GLN A 804 -123.59 -57.31 60.57
N GLN A 805 -122.79 -58.39 60.50
CA GLN A 805 -121.79 -58.71 61.53
C GLN A 805 -120.36 -58.28 61.18
N LEU A 806 -120.00 -58.23 59.89
CA LEU A 806 -118.62 -57.91 59.45
C LEU A 806 -118.27 -56.40 59.54
N GLN A 807 -119.26 -55.52 59.66
CA GLN A 807 -119.04 -54.07 59.62
C GLN A 807 -118.34 -53.52 60.87
N ASN A 808 -118.61 -54.10 62.05
CA ASN A 808 -118.25 -53.49 63.34
C ASN A 808 -116.82 -53.84 63.81
N LEU A 809 -116.28 -55.00 63.42
CA LEU A 809 -115.02 -55.51 63.97
C LEU A 809 -113.76 -54.95 63.31
N LYS A 810 -113.90 -54.14 62.24
CA LYS A 810 -112.76 -53.68 61.43
C LYS A 810 -112.14 -52.38 61.94
N THR A 811 -112.95 -51.46 62.47
CA THR A 811 -112.50 -50.09 62.81
C THR A 811 -111.61 -50.02 64.04
N GLU A 812 -111.83 -50.89 65.03
CA GLU A 812 -111.12 -50.84 66.32
C GLU A 812 -109.62 -51.22 66.23
N LEU A 813 -109.23 -51.98 65.20
CA LEU A 813 -107.84 -52.45 65.02
C LEU A 813 -106.96 -51.54 64.15
N GLU A 814 -107.54 -50.59 63.42
CA GLU A 814 -106.78 -49.72 62.50
C GLU A 814 -106.21 -48.46 63.21
N GLU A 815 -106.76 -48.06 64.37
CA GLU A 815 -106.36 -46.82 65.07
C GLU A 815 -105.15 -46.99 66.01
N GLU A 816 -105.03 -48.10 66.75
CA GLU A 816 -103.94 -48.30 67.73
C GLU A 816 -102.54 -48.41 67.09
N GLY A 817 -102.45 -49.05 65.92
CA GLY A 817 -101.17 -49.32 65.25
C GLY A 817 -100.44 -48.08 64.72
N VAL A 818 -101.17 -46.99 64.45
CA VAL A 818 -100.61 -45.76 63.87
C VAL A 818 -99.84 -44.93 64.91
N ALA A 819 -100.31 -44.91 66.17
CA ALA A 819 -99.75 -44.06 67.22
C ALA A 819 -98.31 -44.46 67.61
N LEU A 820 -98.02 -45.76 67.72
CA LEU A 820 -96.71 -46.28 68.14
C LEU A 820 -95.60 -46.08 67.10
N LEU A 821 -95.94 -46.04 65.80
CA LEU A 821 -94.96 -45.81 64.73
C LEU A 821 -94.56 -44.32 64.59
N ALA A 822 -95.36 -43.40 65.14
CA ALA A 822 -95.06 -41.97 65.09
C ALA A 822 -93.96 -41.57 66.10
N SER A 823 -94.05 -42.03 67.36
CA SER A 823 -93.16 -41.61 68.45
C SER A 823 -91.70 -42.04 68.26
N VAL A 824 -91.46 -43.25 67.76
CA VAL A 824 -90.11 -43.77 67.48
C VAL A 824 -89.41 -42.98 66.37
N ARG A 825 -90.18 -42.47 65.39
CA ARG A 825 -89.64 -41.65 64.29
C ARG A 825 -89.21 -40.25 64.75
N SER A 826 -89.91 -39.65 65.71
CA SER A 826 -89.52 -38.34 66.26
C SER A 826 -88.19 -38.38 67.03
N GLU A 827 -87.96 -39.39 67.85
CA GLU A 827 -86.73 -39.48 68.65
C GLU A 827 -85.49 -39.73 67.76
N LEU A 828 -85.59 -40.64 66.79
CA LEU A 828 -84.48 -40.92 65.87
C LEU A 828 -84.08 -39.68 65.05
N ASN A 829 -85.06 -38.89 64.60
CA ASN A 829 -84.82 -37.65 63.88
C ASN A 829 -84.14 -36.57 64.75
N TYR A 830 -84.48 -36.50 66.05
CA TYR A 830 -83.87 -35.55 66.99
C TYR A 830 -82.38 -35.86 67.23
N GLN A 831 -82.04 -37.14 67.45
CA GLN A 831 -80.65 -37.58 67.61
C GLN A 831 -79.83 -37.35 66.32
N HIS A 832 -80.42 -37.60 65.14
CA HIS A 832 -79.77 -37.32 63.86
C HIS A 832 -79.49 -35.83 63.64
N ALA A 833 -80.41 -34.94 64.01
CA ALA A 833 -80.22 -33.49 63.86
C ALA A 833 -79.01 -32.98 64.66
N ILE A 834 -78.89 -33.37 65.94
CA ILE A 834 -77.77 -32.96 66.81
C ILE A 834 -76.41 -33.46 66.26
N ALA A 835 -76.36 -34.69 65.75
CA ALA A 835 -75.14 -35.23 65.15
C ALA A 835 -74.71 -34.47 63.87
N ILE A 836 -75.68 -34.06 63.05
CA ILE A 836 -75.44 -33.27 61.83
C ILE A 836 -74.94 -31.86 62.18
N ASP A 837 -75.54 -31.18 63.16
CA ASP A 837 -75.12 -29.84 63.59
C ASP A 837 -73.68 -29.85 64.15
N GLN A 838 -73.31 -30.86 64.93
CA GLN A 838 -71.95 -30.99 65.49
C GLN A 838 -70.90 -31.26 64.40
N LEU A 839 -71.19 -32.14 63.44
CA LEU A 839 -70.32 -32.36 62.28
C LEU A 839 -70.19 -31.09 61.42
N SER A 840 -71.29 -30.37 61.22
CA SER A 840 -71.32 -29.13 60.44
C SER A 840 -70.46 -28.03 61.07
N GLN A 841 -70.54 -27.84 62.39
CA GLN A 841 -69.70 -26.86 63.10
C GLN A 841 -68.21 -27.22 63.06
N GLY A 842 -67.86 -28.51 63.19
CA GLY A 842 -66.48 -28.98 63.06
C GLY A 842 -65.90 -28.69 61.68
N GLN A 843 -66.59 -29.13 60.63
CA GLN A 843 -66.18 -28.88 59.23
C GLN A 843 -66.10 -27.38 58.93
N GLN A 844 -67.01 -26.56 59.46
CA GLN A 844 -66.98 -25.12 59.22
C GLN A 844 -65.85 -24.39 59.97
N GLN A 845 -65.35 -24.91 61.10
CA GLN A 845 -64.12 -24.43 61.72
C GLN A 845 -62.87 -24.86 60.94
N GLU A 846 -62.79 -26.11 60.50
CA GLU A 846 -61.66 -26.61 59.69
C GLU A 846 -61.54 -25.87 58.35
N LEU A 847 -62.66 -25.66 57.64
CA LEU A 847 -62.72 -24.86 56.42
C LEU A 847 -62.34 -23.39 56.66
N ALA A 848 -62.66 -22.81 57.83
CA ALA A 848 -62.25 -21.46 58.19
C ALA A 848 -60.76 -21.36 58.58
N GLY A 849 -60.14 -22.45 59.04
CA GLY A 849 -58.70 -22.57 59.21
C GLY A 849 -57.98 -22.66 57.87
N ALA A 850 -58.34 -23.67 57.06
CA ALA A 850 -57.76 -23.91 55.75
C ALA A 850 -57.88 -22.70 54.79
N ARG A 851 -59.01 -21.96 54.84
CA ARG A 851 -59.15 -20.70 54.08
C ARG A 851 -58.14 -19.64 54.53
N LYS A 852 -57.90 -19.45 55.82
CA LYS A 852 -56.89 -18.48 56.31
C LYS A 852 -55.46 -18.86 55.96
N GLU A 853 -55.13 -20.14 55.94
CA GLU A 853 -53.82 -20.63 55.49
C GLU A 853 -53.65 -20.46 53.97
N LEU A 854 -54.72 -20.66 53.20
CA LEU A 854 -54.75 -20.35 51.78
C LEU A 854 -54.63 -18.84 51.52
N ASP A 855 -55.37 -17.99 52.22
CA ASP A 855 -55.29 -16.53 52.11
C ASP A 855 -53.87 -16.04 52.46
N TRP A 856 -53.28 -16.55 53.55
CA TRP A 856 -51.91 -16.20 53.96
C TRP A 856 -50.84 -16.66 52.96
N THR A 857 -50.99 -17.85 52.36
CA THR A 857 -50.08 -18.31 51.31
C THR A 857 -50.26 -17.51 50.03
N ILE A 858 -51.50 -17.14 49.64
CA ILE A 858 -51.78 -16.25 48.51
C ILE A 858 -51.12 -14.88 48.72
N ASP A 859 -51.29 -14.24 49.89
CA ASP A 859 -50.62 -12.96 50.17
C ASP A 859 -49.09 -13.07 50.19
N LEU A 860 -48.53 -14.18 50.71
CA LEU A 860 -47.09 -14.43 50.67
C LEU A 860 -46.56 -14.68 49.24
N HIS A 861 -47.38 -15.26 48.35
CA HIS A 861 -47.07 -15.36 46.93
C HIS A 861 -47.17 -13.99 46.24
N ARG A 862 -48.23 -13.23 46.53
CA ARG A 862 -48.46 -11.89 45.97
C ARG A 862 -47.33 -10.91 46.33
N LEU A 863 -46.84 -10.94 47.57
CA LEU A 863 -45.67 -10.15 47.99
C LEU A 863 -44.39 -10.52 47.22
N LYS A 864 -44.17 -11.81 46.93
CA LYS A 864 -43.02 -12.26 46.12
C LYS A 864 -43.19 -11.88 44.65
N GLU A 865 -44.41 -11.89 44.13
CA GLU A 865 -44.70 -11.39 42.78
C GLU A 865 -44.50 -9.87 42.71
N GLU A 866 -44.93 -9.11 43.71
CA GLU A 866 -44.65 -7.67 43.85
C GLU A 866 -43.12 -7.39 43.92
N GLU A 867 -42.36 -8.13 44.73
CA GLU A 867 -40.89 -8.03 44.80
C GLU A 867 -40.20 -8.37 43.45
N LEU A 868 -40.66 -9.43 42.76
CA LEU A 868 -40.12 -9.84 41.47
C LEU A 868 -40.46 -8.84 40.36
N LEU A 869 -41.67 -8.30 40.34
CA LEU A 869 -42.09 -7.24 39.41
C LEU A 869 -41.32 -5.95 39.65
N GLU A 870 -41.10 -5.55 40.90
CA GLU A 870 -40.27 -4.39 41.23
C GLU A 870 -38.80 -4.61 40.82
N ARG A 871 -38.28 -5.85 40.95
CA ARG A 871 -36.94 -6.21 40.47
C ARG A 871 -36.84 -6.24 38.95
N ILE A 872 -37.87 -6.70 38.25
CA ILE A 872 -37.97 -6.65 36.78
C ILE A 872 -37.98 -5.19 36.33
N SER A 873 -38.86 -4.35 36.89
CA SER A 873 -38.94 -2.91 36.57
C SER A 873 -37.58 -2.21 36.76
N LYS A 874 -36.88 -2.46 37.87
CA LYS A 874 -35.52 -1.93 38.11
C LYS A 874 -34.50 -2.38 37.06
N LEU A 875 -34.59 -3.63 36.59
CA LEU A 875 -33.72 -4.16 35.53
C LEU A 875 -34.10 -3.61 34.14
N GLU A 876 -35.38 -3.36 33.88
CA GLU A 876 -35.87 -2.70 32.66
C GLU A 876 -35.44 -1.23 32.62
N GLU A 877 -35.52 -0.49 33.73
CA GLU A 877 -34.96 0.86 33.84
C GLU A 877 -33.43 0.86 33.67
N GLU A 878 -32.71 -0.13 34.20
CA GLU A 878 -31.27 -0.28 33.96
C GLU A 878 -30.96 -0.57 32.48
N ALA A 879 -31.77 -1.41 31.82
CA ALA A 879 -31.64 -1.71 30.40
C ALA A 879 -31.92 -0.47 29.54
N GLN A 880 -33.02 0.25 29.80
CA GLN A 880 -33.37 1.51 29.11
C GLN A 880 -32.29 2.58 29.30
N ARG A 881 -31.71 2.72 30.50
CA ARG A 881 -30.58 3.64 30.74
C ARG A 881 -29.32 3.26 29.96
N ARG A 882 -29.03 1.95 29.83
CA ARG A 882 -27.92 1.48 28.97
C ARG A 882 -28.22 1.69 27.49
N GLU A 883 -29.45 1.45 27.05
CA GLU A 883 -29.89 1.68 25.67
C GLU A 883 -29.84 3.17 25.30
N HIS A 884 -30.21 4.07 26.22
CA HIS A 884 -30.07 5.51 26.06
C HIS A 884 -28.60 5.92 25.95
N ARG A 885 -27.72 5.39 26.82
CA ARG A 885 -26.27 5.68 26.72
C ARG A 885 -25.62 5.07 25.48
N ILE A 886 -26.14 3.96 24.94
CA ILE A 886 -25.72 3.43 23.64
C ILE A 886 -26.13 4.40 22.51
N LYS A 887 -27.38 4.90 22.51
CA LYS A 887 -27.83 5.91 21.54
C LYS A 887 -27.02 7.20 21.60
N GLU A 888 -26.70 7.70 22.80
CA GLU A 888 -25.77 8.83 22.98
C GLU A 888 -24.40 8.53 22.38
N LEU A 889 -23.85 7.33 22.60
CA LEU A 889 -22.56 6.92 22.03
C LEU A 889 -22.62 6.72 20.50
N ASP A 890 -23.74 6.29 19.95
CA ASP A 890 -23.96 6.19 18.51
C ASP A 890 -24.10 7.58 17.87
N GLU A 891 -24.78 8.52 18.51
CA GLU A 891 -24.86 9.94 18.11
C GLU A 891 -23.49 10.63 18.22
N GLU A 892 -22.73 10.39 19.30
CA GLU A 892 -21.32 10.81 19.43
C GLU A 892 -20.49 10.25 18.26
N ASN A 893 -20.57 8.95 17.97
CA ASN A 893 -19.86 8.31 16.86
C ASN A 893 -20.28 8.84 15.48
N LEU A 894 -21.57 9.11 15.25
CA LEU A 894 -22.07 9.72 14.01
C LEU A 894 -21.52 11.13 13.85
N SER A 895 -21.54 11.96 14.90
CA SER A 895 -20.96 13.31 14.86
C SER A 895 -19.45 13.28 14.58
N VAL A 896 -18.72 12.29 15.11
CA VAL A 896 -17.28 12.09 14.82
C VAL A 896 -17.09 11.64 13.37
N HIS A 897 -17.96 10.78 12.82
CA HIS A 897 -17.91 10.42 11.40
C HIS A 897 -18.27 11.60 10.48
N GLU A 898 -19.21 12.47 10.85
CA GLU A 898 -19.50 13.68 10.09
C GLU A 898 -18.33 14.66 10.11
N ASN A 899 -17.71 14.88 11.28
CA ASN A 899 -16.50 15.70 11.43
C ASN A 899 -15.28 15.11 10.69
N LEU A 900 -15.14 13.78 10.66
CA LEU A 900 -14.13 13.11 9.83
C LEU A 900 -14.41 13.36 8.35
N ASN A 901 -15.66 13.20 7.91
CA ASN A 901 -16.07 13.39 6.52
C ASN A 901 -15.97 14.85 6.04
N THR A 902 -16.22 15.84 6.90
CA THR A 902 -15.97 17.26 6.55
C THR A 902 -14.47 17.53 6.45
N LEU A 903 -13.66 17.06 7.41
CA LEU A 903 -12.21 17.22 7.37
C LEU A 903 -11.57 16.50 6.17
N THR A 904 -12.07 15.32 5.78
CA THR A 904 -11.65 14.62 4.55
C THR A 904 -12.00 15.44 3.30
N LYS A 905 -13.20 16.04 3.23
CA LYS A 905 -13.60 16.92 2.11
C LYS A 905 -12.74 18.20 2.06
N GLU A 906 -12.39 18.77 3.21
CA GLU A 906 -11.48 19.92 3.28
C GLU A 906 -10.05 19.55 2.83
N LEU A 907 -9.53 18.40 3.25
CA LEU A 907 -8.24 17.87 2.79
C LEU A 907 -8.25 17.58 1.28
N GLU A 908 -9.35 17.04 0.73
CA GLU A 908 -9.54 16.90 -0.71
C GLU A 908 -9.54 18.26 -1.44
N MET A 909 -10.25 19.26 -0.90
CA MET A 909 -10.31 20.60 -1.48
C MET A 909 -8.96 21.31 -1.43
N LYS A 910 -8.21 21.17 -0.33
CA LYS A 910 -6.83 21.63 -0.21
C LYS A 910 -5.87 20.87 -1.14
N GLY A 911 -6.07 19.57 -1.34
CA GLY A 911 -5.35 18.79 -2.35
C GLY A 911 -5.62 19.30 -3.78
N LYS A 912 -6.87 19.59 -4.11
CA LYS A 912 -7.28 20.18 -5.40
C LYS A 912 -6.70 21.60 -5.58
N GLU A 913 -6.65 22.40 -4.51
CA GLU A 913 -6.03 23.73 -4.50
C GLU A 913 -4.50 23.67 -4.70
N VAL A 914 -3.80 22.76 -4.01
CA VAL A 914 -2.36 22.52 -4.20
C VAL A 914 -2.07 22.02 -5.61
N LEU A 915 -2.89 21.14 -6.18
CA LEU A 915 -2.79 20.71 -7.57
C LEU A 915 -3.01 21.87 -8.55
N LYS A 916 -3.97 22.78 -8.27
CA LYS A 916 -4.21 23.98 -9.07
C LYS A 916 -3.00 24.92 -9.04
N ILE A 917 -2.50 25.27 -7.86
CA ILE A 917 -1.29 26.10 -7.68
C ILE A 917 -0.09 25.47 -8.39
N ARG A 918 0.10 24.15 -8.27
CA ARG A 918 1.16 23.42 -8.98
C ARG A 918 0.97 23.46 -10.51
N SER A 919 -0.26 23.39 -11.01
CA SER A 919 -0.54 23.49 -12.44
C SER A 919 -0.28 24.90 -12.99
N GLU A 920 -0.62 25.93 -12.22
CA GLU A 920 -0.38 27.34 -12.54
C GLU A 920 1.11 27.67 -12.51
N ALA A 921 1.84 27.21 -11.48
CA ALA A 921 3.31 27.32 -11.42
C ALA A 921 3.98 26.60 -12.60
N ASN A 922 3.57 25.36 -12.92
CA ASN A 922 4.06 24.63 -14.08
C ASN A 922 3.68 25.29 -15.43
N GLN A 923 2.65 26.13 -15.47
CA GLN A 923 2.27 26.89 -16.66
C GLN A 923 3.08 28.20 -16.78
N GLN A 924 3.37 28.87 -15.65
CA GLN A 924 4.29 30.00 -15.60
C GLN A 924 5.72 29.59 -15.96
N ILE A 925 6.22 28.48 -15.40
CA ILE A 925 7.54 27.92 -15.75
C ILE A 925 7.63 27.68 -17.26
N ARG A 926 6.66 26.98 -17.86
CA ARG A 926 6.64 26.75 -19.31
C ARG A 926 6.50 28.02 -20.16
N ALA A 927 5.87 29.08 -19.64
CA ALA A 927 5.86 30.38 -20.31
C ALA A 927 7.25 31.04 -20.28
N TYR A 928 7.93 31.02 -19.12
CA TYR A 928 9.31 31.52 -19.00
C TYR A 928 10.31 30.71 -19.82
N GLU A 929 10.19 29.38 -19.85
CA GLU A 929 10.98 28.50 -20.72
C GLU A 929 10.79 28.85 -22.21
N GLN A 930 9.55 29.03 -22.66
CA GLN A 930 9.26 29.47 -24.03
C GLN A 930 9.81 30.86 -24.34
N ASP A 931 9.76 31.81 -23.41
CA ASP A 931 10.28 33.16 -23.63
C ASP A 931 11.81 33.24 -23.55
N ILE A 932 12.46 32.33 -22.81
CA ILE A 932 13.92 32.12 -22.88
C ILE A 932 14.29 31.48 -24.22
N HIS A 933 13.57 30.44 -24.67
CA HIS A 933 13.81 29.80 -25.96
C HIS A 933 13.63 30.79 -27.12
N LYS A 934 12.59 31.63 -27.11
CA LYS A 934 12.40 32.70 -28.12
C LYS A 934 13.54 33.72 -28.12
N LYS A 935 14.10 34.06 -26.95
CA LYS A 935 15.27 34.94 -26.85
C LYS A 935 16.51 34.28 -27.43
N GLN A 936 16.81 33.04 -27.05
CA GLN A 936 17.94 32.26 -27.57
C GLN A 936 17.83 32.05 -29.08
N GLU A 937 16.65 31.68 -29.58
CA GLU A 937 16.36 31.53 -31.01
C GLU A 937 16.53 32.85 -31.77
N LYS A 938 16.15 33.99 -31.16
CA LYS A 938 16.39 35.31 -31.74
C LYS A 938 17.87 35.69 -31.70
N GLU A 939 18.57 35.47 -30.59
CA GLU A 939 20.00 35.75 -30.44
C GLU A 939 20.84 34.93 -31.42
N LEU A 940 20.47 33.66 -31.65
CA LEU A 940 21.05 32.82 -32.70
C LEU A 940 20.78 33.40 -34.10
N LYS A 941 19.55 33.83 -34.41
CA LYS A 941 19.23 34.46 -35.71
C LYS A 941 19.92 35.81 -35.91
N ASP A 942 20.06 36.61 -34.86
CA ASP A 942 20.76 37.89 -34.88
C ASP A 942 22.29 37.66 -35.06
N LEU A 943 22.86 36.61 -34.47
CA LEU A 943 24.24 36.12 -34.67
C LEU A 943 24.48 35.56 -36.08
N GLU A 944 23.57 34.73 -36.59
CA GLU A 944 23.61 34.22 -37.97
C GLU A 944 23.54 35.39 -38.96
N ALA A 945 22.61 36.34 -38.75
CA ALA A 945 22.52 37.54 -39.56
C ALA A 945 23.75 38.44 -39.43
N ALA A 946 24.43 38.47 -38.28
CA ALA A 946 25.70 39.19 -38.10
C ALA A 946 26.83 38.52 -38.89
N ARG A 947 27.05 37.21 -38.68
CA ARG A 947 28.02 36.40 -39.42
C ARG A 947 27.82 36.45 -40.94
N MET A 948 26.56 36.43 -41.40
CA MET A 948 26.24 36.60 -42.82
C MET A 948 26.59 38.00 -43.33
N ARG A 949 26.37 39.06 -42.54
CA ARG A 949 26.80 40.43 -42.89
C ARG A 949 28.32 40.58 -42.91
N GLU A 950 29.02 40.00 -41.95
CA GLU A 950 30.49 39.99 -41.90
C GLU A 950 31.09 39.23 -43.10
N MET A 951 30.54 38.05 -43.42
CA MET A 951 30.92 37.28 -44.61
C MET A 951 30.63 38.07 -45.89
N GLN A 952 29.50 38.77 -45.98
CA GLN A 952 29.19 39.64 -47.11
C GLN A 952 30.16 40.82 -47.20
N SER A 953 30.55 41.43 -46.08
CA SER A 953 31.55 42.51 -46.04
C SER A 953 32.90 42.01 -46.56
N MET A 954 33.41 40.91 -46.00
CA MET A 954 34.67 40.27 -46.43
C MET A 954 34.66 39.88 -47.90
N LEU A 955 33.52 39.42 -48.46
CA LEU A 955 33.38 39.20 -49.89
C LEU A 955 33.49 40.51 -50.68
N THR A 956 32.79 41.59 -50.30
CA THR A 956 32.93 42.88 -50.99
C THR A 956 34.31 43.52 -50.82
N GLU A 957 35.03 43.23 -49.75
CA GLU A 957 36.40 43.69 -49.51
C GLU A 957 37.39 42.89 -50.36
N PHE A 958 37.18 41.57 -50.49
CA PHE A 958 37.91 40.73 -51.43
C PHE A 958 37.67 41.13 -52.89
N ASP A 959 36.41 41.40 -53.28
CA ASP A 959 36.07 41.87 -54.62
C ASP A 959 36.76 43.20 -54.94
N LYS A 960 36.72 44.19 -54.04
CA LYS A 960 37.45 45.47 -54.18
C LYS A 960 38.97 45.25 -54.27
N ALA A 961 39.54 44.35 -53.47
CA ALA A 961 40.95 44.01 -53.55
C ALA A 961 41.30 43.33 -54.89
N GLN A 962 40.39 42.51 -55.43
CA GLN A 962 40.55 41.88 -56.74
C GLN A 962 40.40 42.91 -57.88
N GLU A 963 39.53 43.91 -57.74
CA GLU A 963 39.40 45.04 -58.68
C GLU A 963 40.67 45.91 -58.68
N LEU A 964 41.19 46.30 -57.52
CA LEU A 964 42.46 47.02 -57.40
C LEU A 964 43.65 46.22 -57.97
N LEU A 965 43.65 44.89 -57.84
CA LEU A 965 44.63 44.03 -58.49
C LEU A 965 44.46 44.00 -60.01
N LYS A 966 43.24 43.92 -60.54
CA LYS A 966 42.95 44.00 -62.00
C LYS A 966 43.36 45.36 -62.58
N GLU A 967 43.05 46.46 -61.89
CA GLU A 967 43.44 47.81 -62.29
C GLU A 967 44.97 47.96 -62.31
N LYS A 968 45.66 47.47 -61.28
CA LYS A 968 47.14 47.49 -61.23
C LYS A 968 47.77 46.62 -62.32
N ILE A 969 47.16 45.48 -62.66
CA ILE A 969 47.57 44.62 -63.78
C ILE A 969 47.40 45.38 -65.11
N SER A 970 46.22 45.95 -65.37
CA SER A 970 45.92 46.74 -66.57
C SER A 970 46.86 47.95 -66.74
N VAL A 971 47.18 48.68 -65.66
CA VAL A 971 48.18 49.76 -65.70
C VAL A 971 49.57 49.23 -66.02
N SER A 972 49.95 48.07 -65.47
CA SER A 972 51.25 47.44 -65.75
C SER A 972 51.36 46.92 -67.19
N GLU A 973 50.27 46.40 -67.75
CA GLU A 973 50.16 45.95 -69.14
C GLU A 973 50.17 47.13 -70.11
N HIS A 974 49.49 48.25 -69.79
CA HIS A 974 49.55 49.45 -70.61
C HIS A 974 50.96 50.10 -70.59
N MET A 975 51.63 50.11 -69.44
CA MET A 975 53.04 50.52 -69.36
C MET A 975 53.99 49.59 -70.13
N LEU A 976 53.68 48.29 -70.19
CA LEU A 976 54.41 47.33 -71.02
C LEU A 976 54.17 47.58 -72.51
N GLU A 977 52.93 47.82 -72.91
CA GLU A 977 52.53 48.16 -74.28
C GLU A 977 53.17 49.47 -74.75
N GLU A 978 53.19 50.51 -73.92
CA GLU A 978 53.94 51.75 -74.17
C GLU A 978 55.45 51.49 -74.37
N ALA A 979 56.04 50.60 -73.58
CA ALA A 979 57.45 50.25 -73.69
C ALA A 979 57.75 49.43 -74.96
N GLU A 980 56.84 48.54 -75.33
CA GLU A 980 56.90 47.82 -76.60
C GLU A 980 56.69 48.73 -77.80
N GLU A 981 55.77 49.69 -77.76
CA GLU A 981 55.58 50.67 -78.84
C GLU A 981 56.84 51.53 -79.02
N LYS A 982 57.44 52.01 -77.93
CA LYS A 982 58.72 52.74 -77.96
C LYS A 982 59.88 51.90 -78.50
N TYR A 983 59.84 50.56 -78.33
CA TYR A 983 60.79 49.64 -78.94
C TYR A 983 60.52 49.40 -80.43
N ARG A 984 59.24 49.18 -80.81
CA ARG A 984 58.78 48.95 -82.19
C ARG A 984 59.00 50.18 -83.09
N ASN A 985 58.81 51.38 -82.55
CA ASN A 985 58.96 52.67 -83.24
C ASN A 985 60.38 53.27 -83.13
N ARG A 986 61.38 52.48 -82.76
CA ARG A 986 62.78 52.93 -82.70
C ARG A 986 63.33 53.24 -84.09
N GLU A 987 63.91 54.43 -84.26
CA GLU A 987 64.54 54.85 -85.52
C GLU A 987 65.70 53.91 -85.93
N ALA A 988 65.81 53.65 -87.24
CA ALA A 988 66.91 52.89 -87.83
C ALA A 988 68.24 53.64 -87.69
N ARG A 989 69.37 52.93 -87.64
CA ARG A 989 70.67 53.58 -87.40
C ARG A 989 71.10 54.40 -88.62
N PRO A 990 71.88 55.49 -88.42
CA PRO A 990 72.43 56.24 -89.54
C PRO A 990 73.32 55.37 -90.44
N GLU A 991 74.01 54.38 -89.86
CA GLU A 991 74.77 53.36 -90.61
C GLU A 991 73.88 52.60 -91.62
N ASP A 992 72.74 52.08 -91.17
CA ASP A 992 71.80 51.31 -91.99
C ASP A 992 71.23 52.16 -93.13
N LEU A 993 70.90 53.42 -92.83
CA LEU A 993 70.34 54.38 -93.80
C LEU A 993 71.36 54.80 -94.87
N GLN A 994 72.64 54.93 -94.52
CA GLN A 994 73.72 55.19 -95.48
C GLN A 994 73.89 54.00 -96.43
N PHE A 995 74.04 52.78 -95.90
CA PHE A 995 74.20 51.57 -96.70
C PHE A 995 72.99 51.31 -97.63
N ILE A 996 71.76 51.60 -97.17
CA ILE A 996 70.56 51.53 -97.99
C ILE A 996 70.57 52.55 -99.15
N ASN A 997 71.23 53.71 -99.01
CA ASN A 997 71.36 54.68 -100.09
C ASN A 997 72.46 54.28 -101.10
N GLU A 998 73.61 53.80 -100.65
CA GLU A 998 74.66 53.25 -101.54
C GLU A 998 74.12 52.09 -102.41
N LEU A 999 73.31 51.21 -101.83
CA LEU A 999 72.61 50.15 -102.55
C LEU A 999 71.60 50.69 -103.59
N LYS A 1000 70.88 51.79 -103.30
CA LYS A 1000 69.98 52.43 -104.28
C LYS A 1000 70.76 53.04 -105.44
N GLU A 1001 71.87 53.73 -105.16
CA GLU A 1001 72.69 54.34 -106.21
C GLU A 1001 73.21 53.27 -107.18
N MET A 1002 73.80 52.19 -106.67
CA MET A 1002 74.23 51.03 -107.47
C MET A 1002 73.10 50.34 -108.28
N ILE A 1003 71.85 50.40 -107.80
CA ILE A 1003 70.68 49.95 -108.58
C ILE A 1003 70.40 50.93 -109.71
N THR A 1004 70.38 52.25 -109.45
CA THR A 1004 70.11 53.25 -110.51
C THR A 1004 71.19 53.30 -111.59
N GLU A 1005 72.46 53.02 -111.26
CA GLU A 1005 73.52 52.85 -112.26
C GLU A 1005 73.27 51.64 -113.16
N ARG A 1006 72.85 50.50 -112.58
CA ARG A 1006 72.52 49.30 -113.34
C ARG A 1006 71.29 49.48 -114.23
N ASP A 1007 70.26 50.19 -113.77
CA ASP A 1007 69.09 50.51 -114.60
C ASP A 1007 69.46 51.43 -115.77
N GLN A 1008 70.37 52.40 -115.57
CA GLN A 1008 70.90 53.23 -116.66
C GLN A 1008 71.69 52.41 -117.70
N LEU A 1009 72.50 51.45 -117.24
CA LEU A 1009 73.22 50.52 -118.13
C LEU A 1009 72.24 49.63 -118.92
N MET A 1010 71.22 49.08 -118.23
CA MET A 1010 70.19 48.26 -118.84
C MET A 1010 69.38 49.02 -119.89
N LYS A 1011 69.13 50.32 -119.66
CA LYS A 1011 68.45 51.21 -120.61
C LYS A 1011 69.24 51.42 -121.89
N LYS A 1012 70.56 51.66 -121.81
CA LYS A 1012 71.45 51.75 -122.99
C LYS A 1012 71.37 50.48 -123.85
N LEU A 1013 71.51 49.31 -123.22
CA LEU A 1013 71.41 48.01 -123.91
C LEU A 1013 70.04 47.76 -124.57
N MET A 1014 68.95 48.31 -124.02
CA MET A 1014 67.62 48.26 -124.66
C MET A 1014 67.49 49.18 -125.88
N ASP A 1015 68.13 50.35 -125.87
CA ASP A 1015 68.10 51.27 -127.01
C ASP A 1015 69.05 50.81 -128.13
N ASP A 1016 70.21 50.21 -127.81
CA ASP A 1016 71.06 49.50 -128.78
C ASP A 1016 70.29 48.34 -129.46
N LYS A 1017 69.53 47.56 -128.67
CA LYS A 1017 68.65 46.51 -129.21
C LYS A 1017 67.61 47.06 -130.19
N LYS A 1018 66.99 48.21 -129.90
CA LYS A 1018 66.03 48.86 -130.83
C LYS A 1018 66.70 49.26 -132.14
N PHE A 1019 67.93 49.78 -132.08
CA PHE A 1019 68.68 50.17 -133.28
C PHE A 1019 68.85 48.98 -134.24
N TYR A 1020 69.34 47.84 -133.74
CA TYR A 1020 69.48 46.63 -134.57
C TYR A 1020 68.15 46.08 -135.09
N GLN A 1021 67.06 46.18 -134.30
CA GLN A 1021 65.72 45.79 -134.77
C GLN A 1021 65.21 46.68 -135.91
N LEU A 1022 65.48 47.99 -135.86
CA LEU A 1022 65.11 48.93 -136.94
C LEU A 1022 65.92 48.69 -138.22
N GLU A 1023 67.20 48.33 -138.12
CA GLU A 1023 68.04 48.03 -139.30
C GLU A 1023 67.64 46.71 -139.99
N LEU A 1024 67.14 45.72 -139.22
CA LEU A 1024 66.53 44.49 -139.75
C LEU A 1024 65.24 44.80 -140.54
N VAL A 1025 64.30 45.56 -139.95
CA VAL A 1025 63.05 45.94 -140.62
C VAL A 1025 63.29 46.78 -141.88
N ASN A 1026 64.31 47.65 -141.89
CA ASN A 1026 64.70 48.39 -143.11
C ASN A 1026 65.28 47.50 -144.24
N ARG A 1027 65.90 46.34 -143.92
CA ARG A 1027 66.26 45.36 -144.95
C ARG A 1027 65.03 44.60 -145.46
N GLU A 1028 64.16 44.16 -144.55
CA GLU A 1028 62.93 43.41 -144.86
C GLU A 1028 61.96 44.19 -145.75
N THR A 1029 61.73 45.48 -145.45
CA THR A 1029 60.87 46.38 -146.24
C THR A 1029 61.39 46.72 -147.64
N ASN A 1030 62.68 46.47 -147.94
CA ASN A 1030 63.19 46.54 -149.32
C ASN A 1030 63.05 45.21 -150.07
N PHE A 1031 63.16 44.07 -149.38
CA PHE A 1031 62.91 42.75 -149.97
C PHE A 1031 61.45 42.64 -150.46
N ASN A 1032 60.50 43.13 -149.66
CA ASN A 1032 59.06 43.13 -149.96
C ASN A 1032 58.63 44.10 -151.09
N LYS A 1033 59.55 44.76 -151.80
CA LYS A 1033 59.24 45.62 -152.96
C LYS A 1033 59.41 44.95 -154.33
N VAL A 1034 60.06 43.79 -154.40
CA VAL A 1034 60.43 43.15 -155.69
C VAL A 1034 59.47 42.03 -156.09
N PHE A 1035 58.82 41.36 -155.13
CA PHE A 1035 57.87 40.28 -155.38
C PHE A 1035 56.56 40.52 -154.62
N ASN A 1036 55.47 40.77 -155.36
CA ASN A 1036 54.14 41.08 -154.81
C ASN A 1036 53.14 39.95 -155.08
N ALA A 1037 52.71 39.24 -154.02
CA ALA A 1037 51.36 38.66 -153.89
C ALA A 1037 51.14 38.18 -152.45
N ASN A 1038 50.10 38.70 -151.78
CA ASN A 1038 49.71 38.23 -150.44
C ASN A 1038 49.18 36.79 -150.47
N PRO A 1039 49.45 36.02 -149.41
CA PRO A 1039 48.33 35.36 -148.72
C PRO A 1039 48.29 35.73 -147.23
N ASN A 1040 47.09 36.06 -146.73
CA ASN A 1040 46.85 36.32 -145.30
C ASN A 1040 46.13 35.12 -144.66
N VAL A 1041 46.89 34.25 -144.02
CA VAL A 1041 46.44 33.16 -143.14
C VAL A 1041 47.55 32.96 -142.09
N GLY A 1042 47.32 32.83 -140.77
CA GLY A 1042 46.10 32.50 -140.05
C GLY A 1042 46.02 30.99 -139.78
N VAL A 1043 45.60 30.49 -138.61
CA VAL A 1043 45.15 31.11 -137.35
C VAL A 1043 45.44 30.14 -136.18
N ILE A 1044 45.90 30.64 -135.03
CA ILE A 1044 45.83 30.05 -133.66
C ILE A 1044 46.46 31.06 -132.68
N ASN A 1045 45.96 31.37 -131.48
CA ASN A 1045 44.61 31.30 -130.90
C ASN A 1045 44.52 32.41 -129.80
N PRO A 1046 43.38 33.08 -129.53
CA PRO A 1046 43.40 34.47 -129.03
C PRO A 1046 43.20 34.68 -127.51
N LEU A 1047 43.56 35.88 -127.07
CA LEU A 1047 43.22 36.46 -125.75
C LEU A 1047 41.72 36.82 -125.65
N ALA A 1048 40.89 36.01 -124.99
CA ALA A 1048 39.54 36.42 -124.58
C ALA A 1048 38.96 35.66 -123.36
N LYS A 1049 38.72 36.41 -122.27
CA LYS A 1049 37.66 36.33 -121.22
C LYS A 1049 36.80 35.04 -121.13
N GLN A 1050 36.49 34.50 -119.93
CA GLN A 1050 35.92 35.21 -118.77
C GLN A 1050 36.18 34.53 -117.40
N LYS A 1051 36.41 35.37 -116.36
CA LYS A 1051 35.91 35.29 -114.95
C LYS A 1051 36.30 34.03 -114.11
N LYS A 1052 36.30 34.06 -112.76
CA LYS A 1052 35.49 34.87 -111.82
C LYS A 1052 36.11 34.88 -110.40
N LYS A 1053 36.15 36.05 -109.73
CA LYS A 1053 36.20 36.26 -108.25
C LYS A 1053 37.42 35.69 -107.44
N ASN A 1054 37.85 36.27 -106.31
CA ASN A 1054 37.75 37.67 -105.84
C ASN A 1054 38.86 37.99 -104.81
N ASP A 1055 39.21 39.29 -104.73
CA ASP A 1055 39.77 40.09 -103.60
C ASP A 1055 40.24 39.37 -102.29
N LYS A 1056 41.49 39.56 -101.81
CA LYS A 1056 42.10 40.72 -101.08
C LYS A 1056 41.65 40.81 -99.59
N ILE A 1057 42.45 41.27 -98.61
CA ILE A 1057 43.69 42.08 -98.64
C ILE A 1057 44.65 41.71 -97.46
N ALA A 1058 45.84 42.35 -97.41
CA ALA A 1058 46.88 42.24 -96.36
C ALA A 1058 46.42 42.84 -94.97
N SER A 1059 47.20 42.90 -93.86
CA SER A 1059 48.66 42.91 -93.69
C SER A 1059 49.16 42.60 -92.25
N ARG A 1060 50.37 42.02 -92.16
CA ARG A 1060 51.43 42.06 -91.09
C ARG A 1060 51.13 42.35 -89.59
N PHE A 1061 51.66 41.42 -88.77
CA PHE A 1061 52.65 41.60 -87.66
C PHE A 1061 52.26 41.49 -86.16
N VAL A 1062 53.02 40.59 -85.47
CA VAL A 1062 53.42 40.50 -84.04
C VAL A 1062 52.39 40.06 -82.97
N SER A 1063 52.93 39.36 -81.97
CA SER A 1063 52.36 38.57 -80.87
C SER A 1063 51.58 39.32 -79.77
N ALA A 1064 50.71 38.56 -79.07
CA ALA A 1064 50.34 38.50 -77.62
C ALA A 1064 50.50 39.73 -76.69
N PRO A 1065 49.66 39.94 -75.64
CA PRO A 1065 48.94 38.92 -74.85
C PRO A 1065 47.43 39.20 -74.59
N ASN A 1066 46.89 38.91 -73.39
CA ASN A 1066 45.47 38.94 -73.01
C ASN A 1066 44.97 40.34 -72.63
N LEU A 1067 43.71 40.70 -72.97
CA LEU A 1067 42.62 40.88 -71.99
C LEU A 1067 41.23 41.14 -72.64
N SER A 1068 40.25 41.39 -71.75
CA SER A 1068 38.84 41.82 -71.84
C SER A 1068 38.42 42.73 -73.04
N ALA A 1069 37.14 42.96 -73.37
CA ALA A 1069 35.83 42.64 -72.77
C ALA A 1069 34.69 42.74 -73.84
N VAL A 1070 33.40 42.61 -73.45
CA VAL A 1070 32.22 43.35 -74.01
C VAL A 1070 31.85 43.08 -75.51
N GLU A 1071 30.62 42.86 -75.97
CA GLU A 1071 29.25 42.63 -75.45
C GLU A 1071 28.37 42.19 -76.67
N SER A 1072 27.06 41.89 -76.69
CA SER A 1072 25.93 41.68 -75.75
C SER A 1072 24.87 40.84 -76.53
N ALA A 1073 23.66 40.47 -76.10
CA ALA A 1073 22.87 40.66 -74.87
C ALA A 1073 21.93 39.43 -74.71
N GLY A 1074 21.49 39.08 -73.49
CA GLY A 1074 20.52 37.96 -73.34
C GLY A 1074 20.32 37.39 -71.94
N VAL A 1075 19.74 38.19 -71.04
CA VAL A 1075 19.13 37.84 -69.72
C VAL A 1075 18.90 36.33 -69.42
N GLY A 1076 19.46 35.82 -68.32
CA GLY A 1076 18.85 34.70 -67.55
C GLY A 1076 19.77 33.61 -66.97
N ASN A 1077 19.99 33.65 -65.64
CA ASN A 1077 20.36 32.57 -64.71
C ASN A 1077 21.01 31.25 -65.20
N GLY A 1078 22.28 31.05 -64.81
CA GLY A 1078 22.71 29.86 -64.02
C GLY A 1078 22.90 28.49 -64.73
N GLN A 1079 24.15 28.13 -65.00
CA GLN A 1079 24.60 26.76 -65.35
C GLN A 1079 24.68 25.86 -64.08
N GLN A 1080 24.29 24.57 -64.11
CA GLN A 1080 25.10 23.39 -64.51
C GLN A 1080 26.52 23.35 -63.91
N GLN A 1081 27.14 22.22 -63.51
CA GLN A 1081 26.76 20.87 -63.06
C GLN A 1081 28.09 20.08 -62.91
N ASN A 1082 28.30 19.40 -61.77
CA ASN A 1082 29.13 18.19 -61.54
C ASN A 1082 30.63 18.10 -61.95
N ASN A 1083 31.50 17.81 -60.97
CA ASN A 1083 32.48 16.68 -60.85
C ASN A 1083 33.70 17.06 -59.95
N ARG A 1084 34.30 16.20 -59.10
CA ARG A 1084 34.07 14.78 -58.71
C ARG A 1084 34.99 14.34 -57.52
N LEU A 1085 34.42 13.84 -56.40
CA LEU A 1085 34.99 12.95 -55.31
C LEU A 1085 36.26 13.45 -54.54
N GLU A 1086 36.58 13.15 -53.27
CA GLU A 1086 36.09 12.33 -52.10
C GLU A 1086 36.87 12.81 -50.82
N PRO A 1087 36.73 12.33 -49.55
CA PRO A 1087 35.62 11.65 -48.81
C PRO A 1087 35.32 12.20 -47.35
N ILE A 1088 34.20 11.72 -46.75
CA ILE A 1088 33.83 11.37 -45.32
C ILE A 1088 34.82 11.68 -44.15
N PRO A 1089 34.43 11.97 -42.84
CA PRO A 1089 33.15 11.78 -42.10
C PRO A 1089 32.62 12.92 -41.15
N ASN A 1090 31.32 12.91 -40.77
CA ASN A 1090 30.85 12.63 -39.38
C ASN A 1090 29.33 12.79 -39.12
N SER A 1091 28.74 11.75 -38.48
CA SER A 1091 27.48 11.64 -37.71
C SER A 1091 26.07 12.04 -38.27
N PRO A 1092 24.97 11.43 -37.77
CA PRO A 1092 23.68 11.39 -38.49
C PRO A 1092 22.40 11.75 -37.68
N VAL A 1093 21.31 12.15 -38.37
CA VAL A 1093 19.93 12.00 -37.87
C VAL A 1093 18.96 11.79 -39.05
N HIS A 1094 18.22 10.67 -39.08
CA HIS A 1094 16.73 10.63 -39.05
C HIS A 1094 16.09 9.29 -39.49
N ASP A 1095 14.85 9.16 -39.03
CA ASP A 1095 13.97 7.99 -38.99
C ASP A 1095 13.30 7.63 -40.32
N VAL A 1096 13.08 6.33 -40.55
CA VAL A 1096 11.91 5.80 -41.28
C VAL A 1096 11.44 4.51 -40.58
N GLY A 1097 10.12 4.32 -40.42
CA GLY A 1097 9.54 3.22 -39.63
C GLY A 1097 9.44 1.86 -40.33
N PHE A 1098 9.22 0.81 -39.52
CA PHE A 1098 9.14 -0.59 -39.95
C PHE A 1098 7.72 -1.10 -40.23
N ASN A 1099 7.56 -1.85 -41.33
CA ASN A 1099 6.69 -3.04 -41.51
C ASN A 1099 6.86 -3.56 -42.96
N SER A 1100 6.85 -4.86 -43.31
CA SER A 1100 6.71 -6.11 -42.52
C SER A 1100 7.12 -7.34 -43.39
N VAL A 1101 6.89 -8.58 -42.90
CA VAL A 1101 6.85 -9.88 -43.65
C VAL A 1101 8.14 -10.76 -43.74
N LYS A 1102 8.32 -11.59 -42.69
CA LYS A 1102 8.60 -13.07 -42.72
C LYS A 1102 10.04 -13.63 -43.01
N PRO A 1103 10.34 -14.91 -42.64
CA PRO A 1103 11.53 -15.21 -41.81
C PRO A 1103 12.37 -16.46 -42.21
N LEU A 1104 13.38 -16.83 -41.38
CA LEU A 1104 13.98 -18.17 -41.07
C LEU A 1104 15.39 -17.96 -40.43
N PRO A 1105 16.08 -18.96 -39.81
CA PRO A 1105 15.67 -20.21 -39.13
C PRO A 1105 16.28 -20.36 -37.69
N GLN A 1106 16.17 -21.55 -37.07
CA GLN A 1106 16.76 -21.92 -35.76
C GLN A 1106 18.20 -22.50 -35.87
N PRO A 1107 19.03 -22.42 -34.81
CA PRO A 1107 20.25 -23.21 -34.64
C PRO A 1107 20.06 -24.49 -33.77
N ILE A 1108 20.96 -25.48 -33.94
CA ILE A 1108 20.96 -26.80 -33.28
C ILE A 1108 22.23 -26.95 -32.40
N PRO A 1109 22.19 -27.61 -31.23
CA PRO A 1109 23.30 -27.64 -30.27
C PRO A 1109 24.49 -28.55 -30.68
N PRO A 1110 25.72 -28.25 -30.18
CA PRO A 1110 26.93 -29.05 -30.43
C PRO A 1110 27.03 -30.30 -29.54
N LYS A 1111 27.89 -31.25 -29.95
CA LYS A 1111 28.19 -32.50 -29.21
C LYS A 1111 29.56 -32.48 -28.53
N GLU A 1112 29.71 -33.37 -27.55
CA GLU A 1112 30.93 -33.62 -26.76
C GLU A 1112 32.17 -33.98 -27.60
N THR A 1113 33.36 -33.67 -27.07
CA THR A 1113 34.57 -34.47 -27.30
C THR A 1113 35.36 -34.67 -26.00
N LYS A 1114 35.65 -35.93 -25.68
CA LYS A 1114 36.42 -36.37 -24.50
C LYS A 1114 37.91 -36.07 -24.66
N ARG A 1115 38.62 -35.81 -23.56
CA ARG A 1115 39.90 -36.47 -23.27
C ARG A 1115 40.27 -36.48 -21.77
N PHE A 1116 41.21 -37.37 -21.45
CA PHE A 1116 41.65 -37.77 -20.11
C PHE A 1116 42.95 -37.09 -19.69
N LEU A 1117 43.17 -37.02 -18.37
CA LEU A 1117 44.46 -36.90 -17.66
C LEU A 1117 45.25 -35.61 -17.92
N ARG A 1118 45.92 -35.05 -16.91
CA ARG A 1118 46.52 -35.70 -15.74
C ARG A 1118 46.37 -34.88 -14.46
#